data_AF-A0A259TYQ7-F1
#
_entry.id   AF-A0A259TYQ7-F1
#
_cell.length_a   1.000
_cell.length_b   1.000
_cell.length_c   1.000
_cell.angle_alpha   90.00
_cell.angle_beta   90.00
_cell.angle_gamma   90.00
#
_symmetry.space_group_name_H-M   'P 1'
#
loop_
_entity.id
_entity.type
_entity.pdbx_description
1 polymer ?
#
loop_
_entity_poly.entity_id
_entity_poly.type
_entity_poly.pdbx_seq_one_letter_code
_entity_poly.pdbx_strand_id
1 'polypeptide(L)'
;MGKLTLLLVGATILGGSLLTLSTRQLAGESEKGLREQHADLLSRQIAESGHAVVLASIIGDAGFKAASDKTESYEGGTYRVEYSPASTSNRATFVVAGDYAGATHTIESTYEWDPMNYPGPVWLDVPYVTTSAHSSAEISGGKVQFDRRKHDALGLQSLAGLGPMESSLGSEVAKTGAAYNAGMSAGSWPGMLEDLNVQDGEDLYQAALTQAPETVIAGPLVVTNNRSNIGEKDEVTHVTGDLLIATNARFRGEGALVVDGSLEVQDKGVFEWRGIVIVRDEEQFLPVKLNGDVEITGGLVVVQHAYPPGGHMDVTTWRDVAAGISSSNVRGAGTSAPWNDTAFPWLQHKHRFDEDLGTRRVSYLNGGNAVPSQEAWTRFEDTIDQLGSEDIYLEFQNVGRHGYGVYTLDVDGMSEPQRGAVRDGFGAYARGSNGARFQTRTFAADDLNDFAVDIRSLRTLQDRFDGQGGCGQWPFCIGERTDRGGALRVGIKKASTNRTVYESALYWHMKAEDWTEYQAKEDAWRSQIQNGGLFGTRLELGKKADIAFEIRPILDLVERLGFDGNEVIHVGTETSHRTRAQSLALATRPDGKIEVCHNPTSGGNTVAIHSDALNMHLQHGDRLMACDGTPANAGASTPAALQAPPNCLTAPVSIAICNKPGGNGLWKDRDVSCTSVVNHLAHGCRLGSCALNGLPTTDS
;
A
#
# COMPACT_ATOMS: atom_id res chain seq x y z
N MET A 1 -77.49 42.12 37.81
CA MET A 1 -76.60 41.52 36.79
C MET A 1 -75.10 41.59 37.14
N GLY A 2 -74.68 41.80 38.40
CA GLY A 2 -73.25 42.04 38.74
C GLY A 2 -72.41 40.81 39.16
N LYS A 3 -73.03 39.69 39.58
CA LYS A 3 -72.29 38.52 40.12
C LYS A 3 -71.86 37.50 39.05
N LEU A 4 -72.59 37.39 37.95
CA LEU A 4 -72.28 36.44 36.87
C LEU A 4 -71.10 36.93 36.01
N THR A 5 -71.01 38.23 35.77
CA THR A 5 -69.92 38.85 35.00
C THR A 5 -68.59 38.79 35.73
N LEU A 6 -68.58 38.89 37.07
CA LEU A 6 -67.35 38.77 37.87
C LEU A 6 -66.80 37.34 37.88
N LEU A 7 -67.68 36.33 37.89
CA LEU A 7 -67.29 34.90 37.80
C LEU A 7 -66.77 34.53 36.42
N LEU A 8 -67.37 35.08 35.35
CA LEU A 8 -66.90 34.89 33.97
C LEU A 8 -65.54 35.57 33.73
N VAL A 9 -65.34 36.79 34.22
CA VAL A 9 -64.04 37.48 34.12
C VAL A 9 -62.96 36.75 34.95
N GLY A 10 -63.29 36.26 36.15
CA GLY A 10 -62.37 35.46 36.97
C GLY A 10 -61.97 34.13 36.32
N ALA A 11 -62.92 33.40 35.72
CA ALA A 11 -62.65 32.14 35.02
C ALA A 11 -61.81 32.34 33.74
N THR A 12 -61.99 33.47 33.03
CA THR A 12 -61.21 33.78 31.82
C THR A 12 -59.78 34.22 32.16
N ILE A 13 -59.59 34.95 33.27
CA ILE A 13 -58.25 35.34 33.77
C ILE A 13 -57.48 34.13 34.31
N LEU A 14 -58.15 33.25 35.08
CA LEU A 14 -57.54 32.01 35.58
C LEU A 14 -57.24 31.02 34.45
N GLY A 15 -58.16 30.85 33.50
CA GLY A 15 -57.97 29.99 32.32
C GLY A 15 -56.89 30.50 31.38
N GLY A 16 -56.82 31.82 31.13
CA GLY A 16 -55.77 32.46 30.34
C GLY A 16 -54.39 32.34 31.00
N SER A 17 -54.31 32.52 32.32
CA SER A 17 -53.06 32.38 33.08
C SER A 17 -52.53 30.93 33.07
N LEU A 18 -53.42 29.94 33.21
CA LEU A 18 -53.08 28.52 33.14
C LEU A 18 -52.62 28.09 31.74
N LEU A 19 -53.25 28.61 30.67
CA LEU A 19 -52.83 28.37 29.29
C LEU A 19 -51.49 29.03 28.95
N THR A 20 -51.19 30.22 29.47
CA THR A 20 -49.87 30.86 29.29
C THR A 20 -48.77 30.17 30.10
N LEU A 21 -49.09 29.60 31.27
CA LEU A 21 -48.13 28.83 32.07
C LEU A 21 -47.84 27.48 31.42
N SER A 22 -48.85 26.78 30.90
CA SER A 22 -48.67 25.50 30.21
C SER A 22 -47.94 25.66 28.87
N THR A 23 -48.21 26.73 28.11
CA THR A 23 -47.45 27.02 26.87
C THR A 23 -46.01 27.45 27.12
N ARG A 24 -45.73 28.21 28.19
CA ARG A 24 -44.34 28.50 28.62
C ARG A 24 -43.62 27.25 29.11
N GLN A 25 -44.33 26.37 29.79
CA GLN A 25 -43.79 25.10 30.25
C GLN A 25 -43.47 24.17 29.07
N LEU A 26 -44.39 24.04 28.10
CA LEU A 26 -44.17 23.28 26.86
C LEU A 26 -43.05 23.88 25.99
N ALA A 27 -42.97 25.20 25.88
CA ALA A 27 -41.88 25.88 25.17
C ALA A 27 -40.53 25.66 25.87
N GLY A 28 -40.50 25.71 27.21
CA GLY A 28 -39.31 25.40 28.01
C GLY A 28 -38.90 23.93 27.92
N GLU A 29 -39.85 23.00 27.87
CA GLU A 29 -39.61 21.56 27.68
C GLU A 29 -39.07 21.27 26.26
N SER A 30 -39.61 21.94 25.24
CA SER A 30 -39.13 21.85 23.85
C SER A 30 -37.71 22.41 23.70
N GLU A 31 -37.43 23.58 24.28
CA GLU A 31 -36.11 24.20 24.23
C GLU A 31 -35.07 23.38 25.01
N LYS A 32 -35.46 22.81 26.16
CA LYS A 32 -34.62 21.88 26.92
C LYS A 32 -34.31 20.60 26.12
N GLY A 33 -35.32 20.02 25.46
CA GLY A 33 -35.15 18.85 24.61
C GLY A 33 -34.22 19.10 23.42
N LEU A 34 -34.32 20.28 22.77
CA LEU A 34 -33.42 20.69 21.70
C LEU A 34 -31.97 20.86 22.17
N ARG A 35 -31.75 21.44 23.36
CA ARG A 35 -30.39 21.57 23.92
C ARG A 35 -29.78 20.23 24.30
N GLU A 36 -30.59 19.29 24.79
CA GLU A 36 -30.14 17.92 25.10
C GLU A 36 -29.77 17.17 23.81
N GLN A 37 -30.62 17.20 22.78
CA GLN A 37 -30.30 16.61 21.48
C GLN A 37 -29.05 17.23 20.84
N HIS A 38 -28.89 18.55 20.96
CA HIS A 38 -27.70 19.24 20.45
C HIS A 38 -26.43 18.80 21.19
N ALA A 39 -26.50 18.62 22.51
CA ALA A 39 -25.37 18.12 23.29
C ALA A 39 -25.00 16.66 22.93
N ASP A 40 -26.02 15.83 22.70
CA ASP A 40 -25.83 14.45 22.29
C ASP A 40 -25.18 14.35 20.89
N LEU A 41 -25.55 15.23 19.95
CA LEU A 41 -24.93 15.29 18.62
C LEU A 41 -23.49 15.80 18.67
N LEU A 42 -23.24 16.91 19.37
CA LEU A 42 -21.90 17.50 19.45
C LEU A 42 -20.91 16.58 20.18
N SER A 43 -21.33 15.90 21.25
CA SER A 43 -20.45 14.94 21.94
C SER A 43 -20.01 13.79 21.03
N ARG A 44 -20.87 13.33 20.11
CA ARG A 44 -20.50 12.34 19.08
C ARG A 44 -19.49 12.90 18.08
N GLN A 45 -19.77 14.07 17.52
CA GLN A 45 -18.88 14.72 16.55
C GLN A 45 -17.49 15.00 17.14
N ILE A 46 -17.45 15.44 18.41
CA ILE A 46 -16.19 15.66 19.14
C ILE A 46 -15.43 14.34 19.31
N ALA A 47 -16.11 13.24 19.68
CA ALA A 47 -15.48 11.94 19.83
C ALA A 47 -14.93 11.40 18.49
N GLU A 48 -15.70 11.51 17.40
CA GLU A 48 -15.30 11.10 16.05
C GLU A 48 -14.09 11.92 15.55
N SER A 49 -14.09 13.23 15.79
CA SER A 49 -12.98 14.11 15.44
C SER A 49 -11.71 13.77 16.24
N GLY A 50 -11.86 13.57 17.55
CA GLY A 50 -10.76 13.14 18.42
C GLY A 50 -10.22 11.76 18.00
N HIS A 51 -11.09 10.85 17.59
CA HIS A 51 -10.72 9.52 17.10
C HIS A 51 -9.87 9.60 15.83
N ALA A 52 -10.28 10.40 14.84
CA ALA A 52 -9.50 10.61 13.62
C ALA A 52 -8.11 11.21 13.91
N VAL A 53 -8.02 12.17 14.82
CA VAL A 53 -6.74 12.76 15.25
C VAL A 53 -5.83 11.72 15.90
N VAL A 54 -6.38 10.87 16.78
CA VAL A 54 -5.59 9.82 17.44
C VAL A 54 -5.11 8.78 16.44
N LEU A 55 -5.99 8.28 15.57
CA LEU A 55 -5.64 7.28 14.57
C LEU A 55 -4.47 7.76 13.68
N ALA A 56 -4.52 9.00 13.20
CA ALA A 56 -3.45 9.59 12.41
C ALA A 56 -2.13 9.74 13.18
N SER A 57 -2.20 9.90 14.52
CA SER A 57 -1.01 10.08 15.37
C SER A 57 -0.33 8.77 15.78
N ILE A 58 -1.08 7.67 15.86
CA ILE A 58 -0.55 6.38 16.29
C ILE A 58 0.03 5.56 15.13
N ILE A 59 -0.25 5.89 13.88
CA ILE A 59 0.33 5.16 12.74
C ILE A 59 1.79 5.61 12.53
N GLY A 60 2.72 4.67 12.61
CA GLY A 60 4.15 4.88 12.36
C GLY A 60 4.65 4.13 11.12
N ASP A 61 5.93 4.30 10.78
CA ASP A 61 6.52 3.67 9.59
C ASP A 61 6.74 2.15 9.74
N ALA A 62 6.84 1.66 10.98
CA ALA A 62 7.16 0.28 11.30
C ALA A 62 6.19 -0.35 12.32
N GLY A 63 4.99 0.22 12.44
CA GLY A 63 3.98 -0.20 13.42
C GLY A 63 3.34 0.96 14.16
N PHE A 64 2.50 0.64 15.15
CA PHE A 64 1.83 1.66 15.94
C PHE A 64 2.79 2.33 16.93
N LYS A 65 2.75 3.66 16.99
CA LYS A 65 3.37 4.50 18.01
C LYS A 65 2.41 4.61 19.19
N ALA A 66 2.95 4.64 20.40
CA ALA A 66 2.15 4.89 21.59
C ALA A 66 1.57 6.31 21.53
N ALA A 67 0.25 6.44 21.75
CA ALA A 67 -0.36 7.73 22.05
C ALA A 67 -0.23 8.01 23.55
N SER A 68 0.07 9.27 23.89
CA SER A 68 -0.05 9.73 25.28
C SER A 68 -1.51 9.96 25.63
N ASP A 69 -1.94 9.51 26.80
CA ASP A 69 -3.24 9.88 27.36
C ASP A 69 -3.34 11.42 27.42
N LYS A 70 -4.37 11.96 26.76
CA LYS A 70 -4.51 13.42 26.61
C LYS A 70 -5.97 13.85 26.70
N THR A 71 -6.19 15.07 27.17
CA THR A 71 -7.49 15.75 27.15
C THR A 71 -7.29 17.08 26.44
N GLU A 72 -8.06 17.33 25.39
CA GLU A 72 -7.96 18.54 24.57
C GLU A 72 -9.34 19.17 24.36
N SER A 73 -9.38 20.50 24.28
CA SER A 73 -10.59 21.24 23.93
C SER A 73 -10.87 21.19 22.43
N TYR A 74 -12.13 21.00 22.05
CA TYR A 74 -12.57 20.95 20.64
C TYR A 74 -13.99 21.50 20.52
N GLU A 75 -14.19 22.53 19.69
CA GLU A 75 -15.49 23.16 19.39
C GLU A 75 -16.39 23.45 20.62
N GLY A 76 -15.80 23.88 21.73
CA GLY A 76 -16.55 24.21 22.95
C GLY A 76 -16.87 23.02 23.87
N GLY A 77 -16.43 21.81 23.50
CA GLY A 77 -16.34 20.65 24.39
C GLY A 77 -14.90 20.17 24.56
N THR A 78 -14.74 18.92 24.97
CA THR A 78 -13.42 18.28 25.14
C THR A 78 -13.45 16.85 24.62
N TYR A 79 -12.35 16.39 24.01
CA TYR A 79 -12.13 14.96 23.80
C TYR A 79 -11.00 14.47 24.70
N ARG A 80 -11.11 13.22 25.14
CA ARG A 80 -10.10 12.51 25.93
C ARG A 80 -9.67 11.25 25.21
N VAL A 81 -8.40 10.93 25.30
CA VAL A 81 -7.79 9.74 24.72
C VAL A 81 -7.24 8.89 25.86
N GLU A 82 -7.63 7.63 25.87
CA GLU A 82 -7.04 6.59 26.70
C GLU A 82 -6.43 5.57 25.75
N TYR A 83 -5.10 5.46 25.74
CA TYR A 83 -4.38 4.53 24.88
C TYR A 83 -4.02 3.29 25.69
N SER A 84 -4.54 2.13 25.29
CA SER A 84 -4.15 0.85 25.87
C SER A 84 -3.08 0.24 24.96
N PRO A 85 -1.78 0.35 25.30
CA PRO A 85 -0.74 -0.30 24.52
C PRO A 85 -1.01 -1.81 24.50
N ALA A 86 -1.14 -2.39 23.31
CA ALA A 86 -1.17 -3.84 23.21
C ALA A 86 0.18 -4.43 23.64
N SER A 87 0.21 -5.74 23.90
CA SER A 87 1.46 -6.46 24.21
C SER A 87 2.43 -6.53 23.03
N THR A 88 2.02 -6.10 21.83
CA THR A 88 2.81 -6.11 20.60
C THR A 88 2.72 -4.76 19.88
N SER A 89 3.74 -4.43 19.08
CA SER A 89 3.77 -3.23 18.21
C SER A 89 2.72 -3.26 17.08
N ASN A 90 2.11 -4.42 16.85
CA ASN A 90 1.26 -4.67 15.68
C ASN A 90 -0.23 -4.56 16.00
N ARG A 91 -0.60 -4.18 17.23
CA ARG A 91 -1.99 -3.97 17.60
C ARG A 91 -2.11 -2.72 18.44
N ALA A 92 -3.12 -1.91 18.17
CA ALA A 92 -3.41 -0.72 18.95
C ALA A 92 -4.88 -0.70 19.32
N THR A 93 -5.16 -0.56 20.61
CA THR A 93 -6.51 -0.29 21.11
C THR A 93 -6.50 1.06 21.80
N PHE A 94 -7.42 1.93 21.41
CA PHE A 94 -7.57 3.24 22.04
C PHE A 94 -9.02 3.62 22.17
N VAL A 95 -9.29 4.39 23.20
CA VAL A 95 -10.61 4.90 23.55
C VAL A 95 -10.60 6.41 23.42
N VAL A 96 -11.54 6.96 22.67
CA VAL A 96 -11.79 8.40 22.60
C VAL A 96 -13.15 8.72 23.17
N ALA A 97 -13.19 9.59 24.19
CA ALA A 97 -14.41 10.10 24.78
C ALA A 97 -14.59 11.59 24.45
N GLY A 98 -15.67 11.94 23.76
CA GLY A 98 -16.09 13.33 23.52
C GLY A 98 -17.15 13.77 24.52
N ASP A 99 -16.89 14.87 25.22
CA ASP A 99 -17.78 15.45 26.23
C ASP A 99 -18.26 16.83 25.78
N TYR A 100 -19.57 17.04 25.84
CA TYR A 100 -20.18 18.33 25.57
C TYR A 100 -21.45 18.55 26.40
N ALA A 101 -21.50 19.64 27.15
CA ALA A 101 -22.67 20.05 27.95
C ALA A 101 -23.29 18.92 28.81
N GLY A 102 -22.45 18.01 29.32
CA GLY A 102 -22.85 16.89 30.17
C GLY A 102 -23.25 15.60 29.44
N ALA A 103 -23.32 15.61 28.10
CA ALA A 103 -23.39 14.40 27.29
C ALA A 103 -21.97 13.88 27.01
N THR A 104 -21.83 12.56 26.93
CA THR A 104 -20.56 11.89 26.64
C THR A 104 -20.77 10.83 25.57
N HIS A 105 -19.95 10.84 24.52
CA HIS A 105 -19.86 9.74 23.57
C HIS A 105 -18.46 9.12 23.64
N THR A 106 -18.38 7.80 23.64
CA THR A 106 -17.12 7.08 23.68
C THR A 106 -17.01 6.15 22.49
N ILE A 107 -15.86 6.16 21.83
CA ILE A 107 -15.48 5.28 20.72
C ILE A 107 -14.25 4.50 21.17
N GLU A 108 -14.35 3.20 21.27
CA GLU A 108 -13.23 2.28 21.46
C GLU A 108 -12.94 1.60 20.13
N SER A 109 -11.71 1.69 19.65
CA SER A 109 -11.32 1.05 18.40
C SER A 109 -10.06 0.23 18.56
N THR A 110 -10.05 -0.92 17.89
CA THR A 110 -8.89 -1.79 17.77
C THR A 110 -8.45 -1.89 16.32
N TYR A 111 -7.16 -1.72 16.10
CA TYR A 111 -6.49 -1.85 14.82
C TYR A 111 -5.33 -2.83 14.91
N GLU A 112 -5.10 -3.55 13.83
CA GLU A 112 -3.93 -4.40 13.62
C GLU A 112 -3.07 -3.84 12.48
N TRP A 113 -1.76 -3.96 12.63
CA TRP A 113 -0.76 -3.53 11.67
C TRP A 113 -0.23 -4.77 10.97
N ASP A 114 -0.41 -4.80 9.66
CA ASP A 114 0.17 -5.82 8.80
C ASP A 114 1.36 -5.20 8.06
N PRO A 115 2.61 -5.47 8.50
CA PRO A 115 3.78 -4.92 7.84
C PRO A 115 3.97 -5.58 6.48
N MET A 116 4.32 -4.78 5.48
CA MET A 116 4.66 -5.26 4.15
C MET A 116 5.79 -6.29 4.24
N ASN A 117 5.52 -7.48 3.73
CA ASN A 117 6.48 -8.55 3.62
C ASN A 117 7.41 -8.29 2.43
N TYR A 118 8.71 -8.36 2.69
CA TYR A 118 9.75 -8.23 1.66
C TYR A 118 10.82 -9.32 1.85
N PRO A 119 11.40 -9.87 0.77
CA PRO A 119 12.42 -10.92 0.84
C PRO A 119 13.59 -10.65 1.79
N GLY A 120 13.98 -9.40 1.94
CA GLY A 120 15.05 -8.98 2.85
C GLY A 120 16.08 -8.13 2.11
N PRO A 121 17.25 -7.85 2.71
CA PRO A 121 18.24 -6.93 2.12
C PRO A 121 18.80 -7.39 0.78
N VAL A 122 18.87 -8.71 0.55
CA VAL A 122 19.33 -9.29 -0.72
C VAL A 122 18.41 -10.43 -1.13
N TRP A 123 17.86 -10.33 -2.34
CA TRP A 123 17.06 -11.36 -2.99
C TRP A 123 17.72 -11.83 -4.28
N LEU A 124 18.09 -13.11 -4.29
CA LEU A 124 18.74 -13.75 -5.43
C LEU A 124 17.73 -14.63 -6.16
N ASP A 125 17.22 -14.13 -7.27
CA ASP A 125 16.31 -14.84 -8.16
C ASP A 125 17.06 -15.30 -9.43
N VAL A 126 17.97 -16.26 -9.21
CA VAL A 126 19.00 -16.69 -10.17
C VAL A 126 19.10 -18.22 -10.20
N PRO A 127 19.50 -18.84 -11.32
CA PRO A 127 19.60 -20.30 -11.42
C PRO A 127 20.77 -20.89 -10.63
N TYR A 128 21.83 -20.12 -10.40
CA TYR A 128 23.00 -20.52 -9.63
C TYR A 128 23.70 -19.26 -9.09
N VAL A 129 24.36 -19.36 -7.95
CA VAL A 129 25.11 -18.24 -7.36
C VAL A 129 26.46 -18.69 -6.83
N THR A 130 27.48 -17.90 -7.15
CA THR A 130 28.74 -17.88 -6.40
C THR A 130 28.83 -16.58 -5.62
N THR A 131 29.34 -16.67 -4.40
CA THR A 131 29.45 -15.50 -3.52
C THR A 131 30.86 -15.41 -2.96
N SER A 132 31.35 -14.19 -2.78
CA SER A 132 32.52 -13.92 -1.95
C SER A 132 32.29 -12.65 -1.17
N ALA A 133 32.41 -12.71 0.16
CA ALA A 133 32.23 -11.55 1.01
C ALA A 133 33.47 -11.30 1.87
N HIS A 134 33.90 -10.03 1.92
CA HIS A 134 34.88 -9.59 2.90
C HIS A 134 34.24 -9.58 4.30
N SER A 135 34.98 -9.94 5.34
CA SER A 135 34.51 -9.97 6.74
C SER A 135 34.23 -8.58 7.37
N SER A 136 34.20 -7.54 6.55
CA SER A 136 33.87 -6.16 6.95
C SER A 136 32.75 -5.58 6.11
N ALA A 137 32.29 -6.32 5.08
CA ALA A 137 31.01 -6.02 4.46
C ALA A 137 29.91 -6.22 5.51
N GLU A 138 28.82 -5.50 5.37
CA GLU A 138 27.68 -5.56 6.25
C GLU A 138 26.41 -5.85 5.44
N ILE A 139 25.60 -6.77 5.93
CA ILE A 139 24.23 -6.96 5.47
C ILE A 139 23.36 -6.97 6.72
N SER A 140 22.33 -6.13 6.77
CA SER A 140 21.53 -5.95 7.97
C SER A 140 20.03 -5.78 7.65
N GLY A 141 19.19 -5.77 8.68
CA GLY A 141 17.74 -5.57 8.55
C GLY A 141 16.95 -6.78 8.04
N GLY A 142 17.57 -7.94 7.79
CA GLY A 142 16.84 -9.14 7.38
C GLY A 142 17.76 -10.32 7.04
N LYS A 143 17.19 -11.32 6.35
CA LYS A 143 17.94 -12.48 5.84
C LYS A 143 18.19 -12.34 4.35
N VAL A 144 19.34 -12.83 3.89
CA VAL A 144 19.57 -13.04 2.46
C VAL A 144 18.73 -14.21 1.98
N GLN A 145 18.05 -14.05 0.85
CA GLN A 145 17.21 -15.07 0.25
C GLN A 145 17.75 -15.53 -1.10
N PHE A 146 17.60 -16.82 -1.37
CA PHE A 146 17.84 -17.43 -2.66
C PHE A 146 16.58 -18.15 -3.13
N ASP A 147 16.08 -17.78 -4.30
CA ASP A 147 14.93 -18.44 -4.90
C ASP A 147 15.36 -19.66 -5.72
N ARG A 148 15.16 -20.84 -5.12
CA ARG A 148 15.54 -22.09 -5.76
C ARG A 148 14.66 -22.52 -6.94
N ARG A 149 13.52 -21.86 -7.20
CA ARG A 149 12.60 -22.29 -8.29
C ARG A 149 13.31 -22.36 -9.64
N LYS A 150 14.18 -21.39 -9.92
CA LYS A 150 14.97 -21.33 -11.16
C LYS A 150 15.99 -22.46 -11.24
N HIS A 151 16.64 -22.78 -10.13
CA HIS A 151 17.56 -23.92 -10.05
C HIS A 151 16.84 -25.26 -10.28
N ASP A 152 15.73 -25.47 -9.58
CA ASP A 152 14.89 -26.67 -9.66
C ASP A 152 14.32 -26.86 -11.08
N ALA A 153 13.77 -25.79 -11.67
CA ALA A 153 13.17 -25.81 -13.01
C ALA A 153 14.17 -26.19 -14.11
N LEU A 154 15.44 -25.81 -13.96
CA LEU A 154 16.50 -26.13 -14.91
C LEU A 154 17.13 -27.51 -14.67
N GLY A 155 16.69 -28.24 -13.64
CA GLY A 155 17.21 -29.56 -13.31
C GLY A 155 18.72 -29.55 -13.03
N LEU A 156 19.22 -28.49 -12.40
CA LEU A 156 20.66 -28.27 -12.21
C LEU A 156 21.29 -29.11 -11.11
N GLN A 157 20.50 -29.91 -10.38
CA GLN A 157 20.95 -30.71 -9.25
C GLN A 157 22.14 -31.63 -9.58
N SER A 158 22.22 -32.14 -10.82
CA SER A 158 23.31 -33.01 -11.29
C SER A 158 24.54 -32.24 -11.81
N LEU A 159 24.41 -30.95 -12.09
CA LEU A 159 25.48 -30.11 -12.67
C LEU A 159 26.12 -29.19 -11.63
N ALA A 160 25.28 -28.60 -10.79
CA ALA A 160 25.62 -27.57 -9.84
C ALA A 160 24.81 -27.82 -8.57
N GLY A 161 25.29 -28.73 -7.72
CA GLY A 161 24.53 -29.22 -6.57
C GLY A 161 24.07 -28.09 -5.64
N LEU A 162 22.78 -28.08 -5.32
CA LEU A 162 22.15 -27.05 -4.50
C LEU A 162 22.78 -26.96 -3.10
N GLY A 163 22.98 -28.10 -2.43
CA GLY A 163 23.51 -28.14 -1.06
C GLY A 163 24.89 -27.47 -0.90
N PRO A 164 25.91 -27.83 -1.70
CA PRO A 164 27.20 -27.14 -1.70
C PRO A 164 27.10 -25.64 -2.00
N MET A 165 26.25 -25.25 -2.96
CA MET A 165 26.05 -23.85 -3.33
C MET A 165 25.42 -23.06 -2.18
N GLU A 166 24.30 -23.51 -1.62
CA GLU A 166 23.63 -22.88 -0.48
C GLU A 166 24.52 -22.84 0.76
N SER A 167 25.33 -23.88 0.99
CA SER A 167 26.32 -23.91 2.09
C SER A 167 27.42 -22.87 1.88
N SER A 168 27.91 -22.72 0.64
CA SER A 168 28.91 -21.69 0.30
C SER A 168 28.31 -20.29 0.44
N LEU A 169 27.11 -20.05 -0.11
CA LEU A 169 26.39 -18.79 0.02
C LEU A 169 26.18 -18.43 1.50
N GLY A 170 25.64 -19.35 2.30
CA GLY A 170 25.43 -19.15 3.73
C GLY A 170 26.73 -18.87 4.49
N SER A 171 27.82 -19.55 4.15
CA SER A 171 29.13 -19.30 4.78
C SER A 171 29.70 -17.92 4.42
N GLU A 172 29.48 -17.43 3.22
CA GLU A 172 29.96 -16.10 2.80
C GLU A 172 29.08 -14.99 3.38
N VAL A 173 27.75 -15.15 3.36
CA VAL A 173 26.80 -14.23 4.00
C VAL A 173 27.07 -14.13 5.51
N ALA A 174 27.40 -15.23 6.18
CA ALA A 174 27.74 -15.19 7.60
C ALA A 174 28.96 -14.30 7.92
N LYS A 175 29.86 -14.05 6.96
CA LYS A 175 30.99 -13.12 7.14
C LYS A 175 30.54 -11.67 7.25
N THR A 176 29.35 -11.33 6.75
CA THR A 176 28.80 -9.97 6.79
C THR A 176 27.95 -9.70 8.02
N GLY A 177 27.85 -10.67 8.94
CA GLY A 177 26.97 -10.60 10.11
C GLY A 177 25.50 -10.95 9.83
N ALA A 178 25.10 -11.13 8.57
CA ALA A 178 23.75 -11.52 8.21
C ALA A 178 23.49 -13.02 8.36
N ALA A 179 22.21 -13.37 8.44
CA ALA A 179 21.73 -14.73 8.32
C ALA A 179 21.28 -15.03 6.87
N TYR A 180 21.47 -16.27 6.45
CA TYR A 180 20.97 -16.81 5.20
C TYR A 180 19.78 -17.75 5.46
N ASN A 181 18.74 -17.66 4.64
CA ASN A 181 17.57 -18.52 4.75
C ASN A 181 17.70 -19.77 3.87
N ALA A 182 18.36 -20.80 4.40
CA ALA A 182 18.60 -22.04 3.68
C ALA A 182 17.35 -22.92 3.54
N GLY A 183 17.26 -23.69 2.45
CA GLY A 183 16.35 -24.84 2.36
C GLY A 183 14.88 -24.51 2.14
N MET A 184 14.51 -23.27 1.80
CA MET A 184 13.15 -22.96 1.39
C MET A 184 12.76 -23.75 0.15
N SER A 185 11.54 -24.29 0.11
CA SER A 185 11.06 -25.00 -1.06
C SER A 185 10.57 -24.14 -2.22
N ALA A 186 10.75 -24.63 -3.44
CA ALA A 186 10.10 -24.07 -4.62
C ALA A 186 8.58 -23.97 -4.32
N GLY A 187 8.05 -22.75 -4.40
CA GLY A 187 6.65 -22.50 -4.05
C GLY A 187 6.33 -22.46 -2.54
N SER A 188 7.34 -22.44 -1.64
CA SER A 188 7.16 -22.21 -0.19
C SER A 188 7.37 -20.75 0.23
N TRP A 189 7.35 -19.84 -0.75
CA TRP A 189 7.31 -18.40 -0.59
C TRP A 189 5.91 -17.76 -0.33
N PRO A 190 4.76 -18.48 -0.17
CA PRO A 190 3.47 -17.82 0.02
C PRO A 190 3.49 -16.88 1.22
N GLY A 191 3.00 -15.66 1.01
CA GLY A 191 2.94 -14.58 2.00
C GLY A 191 4.09 -13.57 1.92
N MET A 192 5.27 -13.94 1.41
CA MET A 192 6.42 -13.01 1.38
C MET A 192 6.44 -12.04 0.20
N LEU A 193 5.73 -12.39 -0.88
CA LEU A 193 5.68 -11.60 -2.12
C LEU A 193 4.26 -11.10 -2.43
N GLU A 194 3.29 -11.45 -1.58
CA GLU A 194 1.88 -11.09 -1.75
C GLU A 194 1.73 -9.57 -1.73
N ASP A 195 2.30 -8.92 -0.70
CA ASP A 195 2.24 -7.46 -0.54
C ASP A 195 3.06 -6.70 -1.60
N LEU A 196 3.95 -7.40 -2.32
CA LEU A 196 4.66 -6.84 -3.46
C LEU A 196 3.90 -7.04 -4.77
N ASN A 197 2.79 -7.78 -4.77
CA ASN A 197 1.99 -8.13 -5.94
C ASN A 197 2.82 -8.81 -7.06
N VAL A 198 3.89 -9.51 -6.67
CA VAL A 198 4.81 -10.23 -7.57
C VAL A 198 4.89 -11.70 -7.16
N GLN A 199 5.34 -12.56 -8.07
CA GLN A 199 5.56 -13.98 -7.74
C GLN A 199 7.02 -14.32 -7.69
N ASP A 200 7.88 -13.59 -8.39
CA ASP A 200 9.33 -13.75 -8.37
C ASP A 200 10.03 -12.41 -8.67
N GLY A 201 11.37 -12.43 -8.77
CA GLY A 201 12.18 -11.24 -8.99
C GLY A 201 12.04 -10.69 -10.42
N GLU A 202 11.72 -11.54 -11.40
CA GLU A 202 11.39 -11.06 -12.75
C GLU A 202 10.11 -10.24 -12.72
N ASP A 203 9.09 -10.72 -12.02
CA ASP A 203 7.86 -9.98 -11.89
C ASP A 203 8.06 -8.61 -11.24
N LEU A 204 8.98 -8.50 -10.28
CA LEU A 204 9.38 -7.21 -9.69
C LEU A 204 10.14 -6.33 -10.69
N TYR A 205 11.09 -6.88 -11.43
CA TYR A 205 11.78 -6.17 -12.51
C TYR A 205 10.77 -5.60 -13.53
N GLN A 206 9.80 -6.42 -13.93
CA GLN A 206 8.80 -6.00 -14.90
C GLN A 206 7.79 -5.01 -14.28
N ALA A 207 7.42 -5.14 -13.00
CA ALA A 207 6.59 -4.17 -12.30
C ALA A 207 7.25 -2.78 -12.30
N ALA A 208 8.56 -2.71 -12.07
CA ALA A 208 9.32 -1.46 -12.16
C ALA A 208 9.24 -0.82 -13.55
N LEU A 209 9.30 -1.62 -14.62
CA LEU A 209 9.30 -1.14 -16.00
C LEU A 209 7.91 -1.12 -16.67
N THR A 210 6.84 -1.46 -15.95
CA THR A 210 5.48 -1.50 -16.53
C THR A 210 5.02 -0.12 -16.95
N GLN A 211 5.29 0.89 -16.12
CA GLN A 211 5.16 2.30 -16.49
C GLN A 211 6.51 2.80 -17.01
N ALA A 212 6.47 3.78 -17.92
CA ALA A 212 7.68 4.37 -18.47
C ALA A 212 8.57 4.90 -17.31
N PRO A 213 9.85 4.50 -17.23
CA PRO A 213 10.74 5.05 -16.22
C PRO A 213 10.91 6.55 -16.40
N GLU A 214 10.95 7.27 -15.29
CA GLU A 214 11.10 8.72 -15.22
C GLU A 214 12.51 9.13 -15.67
N THR A 215 13.50 8.29 -15.36
CA THR A 215 14.87 8.46 -15.84
C THR A 215 15.30 7.21 -16.62
N VAL A 216 15.67 7.38 -17.89
CA VAL A 216 16.26 6.31 -18.72
C VAL A 216 17.68 6.70 -19.15
N ILE A 217 18.65 5.85 -18.84
CA ILE A 217 20.04 5.94 -19.29
C ILE A 217 20.26 4.84 -20.34
N ALA A 218 20.43 5.26 -21.59
CA ALA A 218 20.55 4.37 -22.72
C ALA A 218 21.92 3.66 -22.78
N GLY A 219 21.91 2.33 -22.87
CA GLY A 219 23.08 1.46 -23.02
C GLY A 219 23.99 1.37 -21.79
N PRO A 220 25.16 0.71 -21.95
CA PRO A 220 26.15 0.59 -20.89
C PRO A 220 26.62 1.95 -20.38
N LEU A 221 26.61 2.13 -19.07
CA LEU A 221 27.04 3.34 -18.38
C LEU A 221 28.34 3.11 -17.61
N VAL A 222 29.40 3.82 -18.01
CA VAL A 222 30.62 3.96 -17.20
C VAL A 222 30.63 5.31 -16.51
N VAL A 223 30.48 5.31 -15.19
CA VAL A 223 30.54 6.49 -14.34
C VAL A 223 32.01 6.77 -14.01
N THR A 224 32.56 7.84 -14.59
CA THR A 224 33.96 8.27 -14.38
C THR A 224 34.08 9.54 -13.55
N ASN A 225 32.96 10.21 -13.26
CA ASN A 225 32.87 11.45 -12.48
C ASN A 225 31.72 11.34 -11.47
N ASN A 226 31.55 12.36 -10.63
CA ASN A 226 30.43 12.39 -9.68
C ASN A 226 29.09 12.60 -10.41
N ARG A 227 28.15 11.70 -10.17
CA ARG A 227 26.72 11.82 -10.46
C ARG A 227 25.96 11.65 -9.16
N SER A 228 25.04 12.56 -8.87
CA SER A 228 24.26 12.57 -7.64
C SER A 228 22.88 13.14 -7.93
N ASN A 229 21.91 12.86 -7.05
CA ASN A 229 20.51 13.21 -7.22
C ASN A 229 19.94 12.57 -8.50
N ILE A 230 20.26 11.28 -8.71
CA ILE A 230 19.66 10.47 -9.77
C ILE A 230 18.35 9.89 -9.24
N GLY A 231 17.24 10.18 -9.90
CA GLY A 231 15.91 9.75 -9.46
C GLY A 231 15.43 10.43 -8.17
N GLU A 232 14.16 10.20 -7.86
CA GLU A 232 13.48 10.59 -6.62
C GLU A 232 12.88 9.35 -5.93
N LYS A 233 12.42 9.50 -4.68
CA LYS A 233 11.96 8.40 -3.81
C LYS A 233 10.88 7.48 -4.40
N ASP A 234 10.05 8.00 -5.29
CA ASP A 234 8.91 7.34 -5.92
C ASP A 234 9.11 7.12 -7.44
N GLU A 235 10.34 7.29 -7.93
CA GLU A 235 10.68 7.16 -9.35
C GLU A 235 11.46 5.88 -9.66
N VAL A 236 11.45 5.52 -10.95
CA VAL A 236 12.25 4.45 -11.53
C VAL A 236 13.35 5.07 -12.41
N THR A 237 14.59 4.76 -12.08
CA THR A 237 15.77 4.99 -12.92
C THR A 237 16.15 3.69 -13.62
N HIS A 238 16.21 3.70 -14.95
CA HIS A 238 16.54 2.53 -15.76
C HIS A 238 17.84 2.73 -16.55
N VAL A 239 18.86 1.91 -16.27
CA VAL A 239 20.08 1.77 -17.07
C VAL A 239 19.91 0.56 -17.98
N THR A 240 19.81 0.79 -19.29
CA THR A 240 19.53 -0.26 -20.30
C THR A 240 20.81 -1.02 -20.74
N GLY A 241 21.73 -1.23 -19.81
CA GLY A 241 23.02 -1.87 -20.04
C GLY A 241 23.82 -2.00 -18.74
N ASP A 242 25.06 -2.47 -18.85
CA ASP A 242 25.99 -2.55 -17.71
C ASP A 242 26.16 -1.21 -16.98
N LEU A 243 26.23 -1.25 -15.66
CA LEU A 243 26.56 -0.12 -14.81
C LEU A 243 27.91 -0.33 -14.13
N LEU A 244 28.91 0.43 -14.57
CA LEU A 244 30.25 0.45 -13.99
C LEU A 244 30.53 1.79 -13.29
N ILE A 245 30.77 1.74 -11.98
CA ILE A 245 31.28 2.88 -11.20
C ILE A 245 32.79 2.74 -11.06
N ALA A 246 33.52 3.58 -11.80
CA ALA A 246 34.98 3.53 -11.84
C ALA A 246 35.60 4.00 -10.52
N THR A 247 36.87 3.65 -10.32
CA THR A 247 37.68 4.13 -9.20
C THR A 247 37.64 5.66 -9.07
N ASN A 248 37.34 6.16 -7.86
CA ASN A 248 37.16 7.58 -7.51
C ASN A 248 35.94 8.28 -8.16
N ALA A 249 35.08 7.55 -8.86
CA ALA A 249 33.80 8.07 -9.32
C ALA A 249 32.73 7.89 -8.24
N ARG A 250 31.61 8.60 -8.39
CA ARG A 250 30.49 8.55 -7.44
C ARG A 250 29.17 8.47 -8.19
N PHE A 251 28.28 7.58 -7.78
CA PHE A 251 26.93 7.45 -8.29
C PHE A 251 25.97 7.39 -7.10
N ARG A 252 25.03 8.35 -7.02
CA ARG A 252 24.08 8.47 -5.91
C ARG A 252 22.67 8.74 -6.41
N GLY A 253 21.69 8.07 -5.81
CA GLY A 253 20.29 8.28 -6.14
C GLY A 253 19.30 7.68 -5.15
N GLU A 254 18.02 7.84 -5.46
CA GLU A 254 16.88 7.35 -4.69
C GLU A 254 15.84 6.68 -5.60
N GLY A 255 14.94 5.89 -5.02
CA GLY A 255 13.85 5.21 -5.72
C GLY A 255 14.24 3.81 -6.18
N ALA A 256 13.69 3.37 -7.30
CA ALA A 256 14.03 2.09 -7.91
C ALA A 256 15.10 2.27 -8.99
N LEU A 257 16.29 1.68 -8.81
CA LEU A 257 17.30 1.55 -9.85
C LEU A 257 17.16 0.21 -10.55
N VAL A 258 16.92 0.20 -11.84
CA VAL A 258 16.90 -0.99 -12.69
C VAL A 258 18.14 -0.97 -13.59
N VAL A 259 18.90 -2.06 -13.61
CA VAL A 259 20.10 -2.23 -14.45
C VAL A 259 19.93 -3.47 -15.32
N ASP A 260 19.90 -3.29 -16.64
CA ASP A 260 19.86 -4.37 -17.63
C ASP A 260 21.28 -4.84 -17.96
N GLY A 261 21.89 -5.62 -17.07
CA GLY A 261 23.26 -6.10 -17.22
C GLY A 261 23.99 -6.13 -15.89
N SER A 262 25.32 -6.09 -15.95
CA SER A 262 26.17 -6.16 -14.76
C SER A 262 26.14 -4.87 -13.92
N LEU A 263 26.36 -5.03 -12.61
CA LEU A 263 26.61 -3.93 -11.70
C LEU A 263 28.01 -4.09 -11.09
N GLU A 264 28.93 -3.20 -11.42
CA GLU A 264 30.30 -3.21 -10.90
C GLU A 264 30.67 -1.87 -10.26
N VAL A 265 31.08 -1.91 -9.00
CA VAL A 265 31.69 -0.79 -8.27
C VAL A 265 33.15 -1.15 -8.02
N GLN A 266 34.06 -0.45 -8.70
CA GLN A 266 35.49 -0.68 -8.55
C GLN A 266 36.01 -0.18 -7.20
N ASP A 267 37.22 -0.61 -6.82
CA ASP A 267 37.90 -0.12 -5.61
C ASP A 267 37.92 1.43 -5.60
N LYS A 268 37.53 2.01 -4.46
CA LYS A 268 37.34 3.46 -4.23
C LYS A 268 36.27 4.15 -5.10
N GLY A 269 35.54 3.43 -5.94
CA GLY A 269 34.28 3.92 -6.49
C GLY A 269 33.25 4.04 -5.37
N VAL A 270 32.33 5.01 -5.46
CA VAL A 270 31.28 5.22 -4.47
C VAL A 270 29.91 5.01 -5.11
N PHE A 271 29.11 4.11 -4.55
CA PHE A 271 27.74 3.85 -4.94
C PHE A 271 26.84 3.95 -3.71
N GLU A 272 25.93 4.91 -3.70
CA GLU A 272 24.96 5.07 -2.60
C GLU A 272 23.56 5.10 -3.19
N TRP A 273 22.69 4.18 -2.77
CA TRP A 273 21.33 4.08 -3.27
C TRP A 273 20.34 3.88 -2.15
N ARG A 274 19.29 4.71 -2.11
CA ARG A 274 18.20 4.59 -1.15
C ARG A 274 16.93 4.14 -1.88
N GLY A 275 16.47 2.93 -1.60
CA GLY A 275 15.36 2.28 -2.30
C GLY A 275 15.74 0.89 -2.80
N ILE A 276 15.19 0.48 -3.94
CA ILE A 276 15.43 -0.86 -4.50
C ILE A 276 16.46 -0.77 -5.64
N VAL A 277 17.45 -1.64 -5.62
CA VAL A 277 18.35 -1.89 -6.76
C VAL A 277 18.00 -3.23 -7.37
N ILE A 278 17.54 -3.24 -8.62
CA ILE A 278 17.19 -4.41 -9.41
C ILE A 278 18.26 -4.57 -10.49
N VAL A 279 19.05 -5.64 -10.41
CA VAL A 279 20.05 -5.98 -11.43
C VAL A 279 19.56 -7.20 -12.18
N ARG A 280 19.30 -7.05 -13.47
CA ARG A 280 18.65 -8.08 -14.29
C ARG A 280 19.39 -8.32 -15.60
N ASP A 281 19.57 -9.58 -15.96
CA ASP A 281 20.18 -9.94 -17.25
C ASP A 281 19.65 -11.28 -17.78
N GLU A 282 19.71 -11.46 -19.10
CA GLU A 282 19.42 -12.71 -19.81
C GLU A 282 20.69 -13.48 -20.19
N GLU A 283 21.86 -12.85 -20.10
CA GLU A 283 23.14 -13.53 -20.36
C GLU A 283 23.39 -14.70 -19.39
N GLN A 284 24.16 -15.67 -19.86
CA GLN A 284 24.53 -16.88 -19.12
C GLN A 284 25.19 -16.56 -17.76
N PHE A 285 25.85 -15.41 -17.65
CA PHE A 285 26.52 -14.98 -16.44
C PHE A 285 26.24 -13.52 -16.11
N LEU A 286 25.78 -13.26 -14.89
CA LEU A 286 25.48 -11.92 -14.39
C LEU A 286 26.40 -11.54 -13.22
N PRO A 287 27.45 -10.72 -13.42
CA PRO A 287 28.28 -10.26 -12.32
C PRO A 287 27.67 -9.07 -11.57
N VAL A 288 27.64 -9.18 -10.23
CA VAL A 288 27.33 -8.09 -9.29
C VAL A 288 28.51 -7.94 -8.34
N LYS A 289 29.37 -6.94 -8.59
CA LYS A 289 30.62 -6.74 -7.86
C LYS A 289 30.61 -5.40 -7.14
N LEU A 290 30.53 -5.45 -5.81
CA LEU A 290 30.41 -4.28 -4.94
C LEU A 290 31.74 -4.07 -4.20
N ASN A 291 32.82 -3.83 -4.95
CA ASN A 291 34.18 -3.78 -4.41
C ASN A 291 34.59 -2.40 -3.84
N GLY A 292 33.85 -1.34 -4.17
CA GLY A 292 34.07 0.02 -3.71
C GLY A 292 33.49 0.35 -2.34
N ASP A 293 33.17 1.64 -2.14
CA ASP A 293 32.36 2.18 -1.04
C ASP A 293 30.89 2.08 -1.46
N VAL A 294 30.16 1.11 -0.93
CA VAL A 294 28.81 0.78 -1.39
C VAL A 294 27.84 0.87 -0.23
N GLU A 295 26.79 1.65 -0.38
CA GLU A 295 25.70 1.79 0.59
C GLU A 295 24.37 1.59 -0.15
N ILE A 296 23.61 0.56 0.23
CA ILE A 296 22.25 0.32 -0.27
C ILE A 296 21.31 0.32 0.93
N THR A 297 20.42 1.32 1.00
CA THR A 297 19.41 1.44 2.05
C THR A 297 18.04 1.10 1.46
N GLY A 298 17.59 -0.14 1.66
CA GLY A 298 16.38 -0.68 1.03
C GLY A 298 16.60 -2.14 0.63
N GLY A 299 16.79 -2.45 -0.66
CA GLY A 299 16.99 -3.84 -1.08
C GLY A 299 17.78 -4.00 -2.37
N LEU A 300 18.55 -5.08 -2.47
CA LEU A 300 19.19 -5.54 -3.71
C LEU A 300 18.50 -6.79 -4.23
N VAL A 301 17.99 -6.72 -5.45
CA VAL A 301 17.36 -7.85 -6.15
C VAL A 301 18.19 -8.19 -7.37
N VAL A 302 18.66 -9.43 -7.45
CA VAL A 302 19.44 -9.92 -8.58
C VAL A 302 18.62 -10.96 -9.32
N VAL A 303 18.36 -10.71 -10.59
CA VAL A 303 17.42 -11.48 -11.41
C VAL A 303 18.15 -11.96 -12.66
N GLN A 304 18.36 -13.27 -12.80
CA GLN A 304 19.06 -13.77 -13.99
C GLN A 304 18.21 -14.75 -14.79
N HIS A 305 17.97 -14.41 -16.05
CA HIS A 305 17.13 -15.11 -17.03
C HIS A 305 17.93 -15.95 -18.06
N ALA A 306 19.06 -16.51 -17.64
CA ALA A 306 19.81 -17.47 -18.43
C ALA A 306 19.09 -18.83 -18.54
N TYR A 307 18.34 -19.04 -19.63
CA TYR A 307 17.80 -20.36 -19.99
C TYR A 307 18.83 -21.19 -20.76
N PRO A 308 18.66 -22.53 -20.82
CA PRO A 308 19.43 -23.35 -21.74
C PRO A 308 19.23 -22.81 -23.16
N PRO A 309 20.27 -22.84 -24.01
CA PRO A 309 20.15 -22.34 -25.37
C PRO A 309 19.18 -23.20 -26.19
N GLY A 310 18.19 -22.54 -26.80
CA GLY A 310 17.34 -23.06 -27.86
C GLY A 310 15.86 -23.13 -27.50
N GLY A 311 15.03 -23.53 -28.48
CA GLY A 311 13.60 -23.17 -28.51
C GLY A 311 13.42 -21.73 -29.00
N HIS A 312 12.22 -21.40 -29.46
CA HIS A 312 11.95 -20.11 -30.08
C HIS A 312 10.47 -19.75 -29.96
N MET A 313 10.13 -18.48 -30.24
CA MET A 313 8.76 -18.01 -30.25
C MET A 313 8.09 -18.37 -31.57
N ASP A 314 6.91 -18.97 -31.49
CA ASP A 314 6.01 -19.17 -32.63
C ASP A 314 4.80 -18.25 -32.53
N VAL A 315 4.28 -17.87 -33.70
CA VAL A 315 3.07 -17.06 -33.83
C VAL A 315 2.07 -17.78 -34.72
N THR A 316 0.85 -17.98 -34.22
CA THR A 316 -0.22 -18.65 -34.97
C THR A 316 -1.46 -17.77 -34.98
N THR A 317 -2.12 -17.63 -36.13
CA THR A 317 -3.30 -16.77 -36.28
C THR A 317 -4.52 -17.50 -36.82
N TRP A 318 -5.67 -17.08 -36.31
CA TRP A 318 -7.00 -17.49 -36.67
C TRP A 318 -7.84 -16.30 -37.04
N ARG A 319 -8.68 -16.47 -38.06
CA ARG A 319 -9.62 -15.44 -38.51
C ARG A 319 -10.95 -16.08 -38.86
N ASP A 320 -12.05 -15.38 -38.55
CA ASP A 320 -13.40 -15.86 -38.81
C ASP A 320 -13.81 -15.64 -40.27
N VAL A 321 -13.33 -16.53 -41.15
CA VAL A 321 -13.66 -16.50 -42.58
C VAL A 321 -15.16 -16.67 -42.86
N ALA A 322 -15.90 -17.30 -41.96
CA ALA A 322 -17.35 -17.44 -42.08
C ALA A 322 -18.11 -16.14 -41.77
N ALA A 323 -17.47 -15.17 -41.09
CA ALA A 323 -18.00 -13.84 -40.85
C ALA A 323 -17.73 -12.84 -41.99
N GLY A 324 -17.21 -13.30 -43.13
CA GLY A 324 -16.87 -12.46 -44.26
C GLY A 324 -15.43 -11.94 -44.25
N ILE A 325 -14.58 -12.40 -43.31
CA ILE A 325 -13.15 -12.11 -43.38
C ILE A 325 -12.55 -12.91 -44.54
N SER A 326 -11.95 -12.25 -45.53
CA SER A 326 -11.54 -12.90 -46.78
C SER A 326 -10.53 -14.05 -46.59
N SER A 327 -10.79 -15.19 -47.22
CA SER A 327 -9.88 -16.34 -47.29
C SER A 327 -8.85 -16.26 -48.43
N SER A 328 -8.90 -15.23 -49.29
CA SER A 328 -8.19 -15.20 -50.57
C SER A 328 -6.69 -14.94 -50.51
N ASN A 329 -6.11 -14.66 -49.34
CA ASN A 329 -4.71 -14.23 -49.19
C ASN A 329 -3.94 -14.99 -48.10
N VAL A 330 -4.08 -16.32 -48.05
CA VAL A 330 -3.20 -17.19 -47.25
C VAL A 330 -1.82 -17.26 -47.90
N ARG A 331 -0.95 -16.26 -47.65
CA ARG A 331 0.47 -16.34 -48.04
C ARG A 331 1.39 -16.09 -46.86
N GLY A 332 2.05 -17.15 -46.44
CA GLY A 332 3.28 -17.25 -45.66
C GLY A 332 3.97 -18.55 -46.10
N ALA A 333 5.29 -18.67 -45.99
CA ALA A 333 5.99 -19.94 -46.24
C ALA A 333 5.50 -20.99 -45.23
N GLY A 334 4.44 -21.73 -45.59
CA GLY A 334 3.92 -22.80 -44.78
C GLY A 334 5.02 -23.82 -44.54
N THR A 335 5.32 -24.09 -43.27
CA THR A 335 5.99 -25.34 -42.91
C THR A 335 5.11 -26.46 -43.46
N SER A 336 5.67 -27.31 -44.32
CA SER A 336 4.91 -28.30 -45.07
C SER A 336 4.06 -29.21 -44.14
N ALA A 337 2.73 -29.14 -44.32
CA ALA A 337 1.64 -29.95 -43.74
C ALA A 337 1.00 -29.49 -42.41
N PRO A 338 -0.35 -29.55 -42.24
CA PRO A 338 -1.46 -29.72 -43.20
C PRO A 338 -2.35 -28.45 -43.26
N TRP A 339 -1.93 -27.41 -43.99
CA TRP A 339 -2.52 -26.05 -43.93
C TRP A 339 -3.53 -25.72 -45.03
N ASN A 340 -3.88 -26.70 -45.86
CA ASN A 340 -4.91 -26.59 -46.91
C ASN A 340 -6.20 -27.35 -46.57
N ASP A 341 -6.30 -27.91 -45.36
CA ASP A 341 -7.51 -28.59 -44.93
C ASP A 341 -8.46 -27.57 -44.28
N THR A 342 -9.58 -27.34 -44.95
CA THR A 342 -10.68 -26.46 -44.51
C THR A 342 -11.30 -26.90 -43.17
N ALA A 343 -10.98 -28.10 -42.66
CA ALA A 343 -11.36 -28.54 -41.34
C ALA A 343 -10.60 -27.82 -40.21
N PHE A 344 -9.48 -27.14 -40.50
CA PHE A 344 -8.71 -26.42 -39.50
C PHE A 344 -9.02 -24.92 -39.49
N PRO A 345 -9.24 -24.33 -38.30
CA PRO A 345 -9.55 -22.91 -38.18
C PRO A 345 -8.38 -21.98 -38.63
N TRP A 346 -7.13 -22.44 -38.56
CA TRP A 346 -5.90 -21.64 -38.63
C TRP A 346 -5.49 -21.34 -40.06
N LEU A 347 -5.27 -20.05 -40.33
CA LEU A 347 -4.88 -19.63 -41.66
C LEU A 347 -3.37 -19.41 -41.77
N GLN A 348 -2.69 -19.02 -40.69
CA GLN A 348 -1.25 -18.73 -40.73
C GLN A 348 -0.50 -19.12 -39.47
N HIS A 349 0.76 -19.51 -39.67
CA HIS A 349 1.69 -19.89 -38.62
C HIS A 349 3.12 -19.50 -39.02
N LYS A 350 3.82 -18.81 -38.14
CA LYS A 350 5.23 -18.49 -38.27
C LYS A 350 6.02 -19.22 -37.18
N HIS A 351 6.75 -20.23 -37.63
CA HIS A 351 7.74 -20.92 -36.82
C HIS A 351 9.02 -20.07 -36.68
N ARG A 352 9.68 -20.11 -35.51
CA ARG A 352 10.94 -19.37 -35.26
C ARG A 352 10.77 -17.87 -35.53
N PHE A 353 9.69 -17.29 -35.05
CA PHE A 353 9.37 -15.89 -35.29
C PHE A 353 10.48 -14.97 -34.80
N ASP A 354 10.97 -15.19 -33.59
CA ASP A 354 12.02 -14.37 -32.99
C ASP A 354 13.40 -14.60 -33.60
N GLU A 355 13.74 -15.83 -33.96
CA GLU A 355 15.01 -16.13 -34.64
C GLU A 355 15.01 -15.58 -36.08
N ASP A 356 14.01 -15.92 -36.88
CA ASP A 356 14.00 -15.61 -38.32
C ASP A 356 13.74 -14.12 -38.60
N LEU A 357 13.00 -13.44 -37.71
CA LEU A 357 12.74 -12.01 -37.84
C LEU A 357 13.63 -11.15 -36.93
N GLY A 358 14.47 -11.78 -36.08
CA GLY A 358 15.40 -11.11 -35.17
C GLY A 358 14.70 -10.25 -34.11
N THR A 359 13.47 -10.59 -33.73
CA THR A 359 12.68 -9.77 -32.80
C THR A 359 11.65 -10.56 -32.00
N ARG A 360 11.59 -10.27 -30.69
CA ARG A 360 10.54 -10.76 -29.79
C ARG A 360 9.30 -9.87 -29.76
N ARG A 361 9.26 -8.84 -30.61
CA ARG A 361 8.12 -7.93 -30.76
C ARG A 361 7.23 -8.37 -31.92
N VAL A 362 5.98 -8.67 -31.62
CA VAL A 362 4.92 -8.85 -32.61
C VAL A 362 4.20 -7.53 -32.78
N SER A 363 4.55 -6.80 -33.84
CA SER A 363 3.91 -5.56 -34.26
C SER A 363 2.80 -5.89 -35.24
N TYR A 364 1.57 -5.71 -34.79
CA TYR A 364 0.37 -5.90 -35.59
C TYR A 364 0.09 -4.68 -36.47
N LEU A 365 0.27 -3.46 -35.93
CA LEU A 365 0.15 -2.18 -36.63
C LEU A 365 1.24 -1.21 -36.18
N ASN A 366 1.69 -0.35 -37.10
CA ASN A 366 2.63 0.75 -36.89
C ASN A 366 2.23 1.97 -37.75
N GLY A 367 1.75 3.03 -37.12
CA GLY A 367 1.25 4.25 -37.75
C GLY A 367 0.06 3.98 -38.68
N GLY A 368 -0.86 3.11 -38.27
CA GLY A 368 -2.03 2.67 -39.04
C GLY A 368 -1.70 1.72 -40.20
N ASN A 369 -0.45 1.30 -40.34
CA ASN A 369 -0.01 0.41 -41.41
C ASN A 369 0.57 -0.89 -40.84
N ALA A 370 0.46 -2.00 -41.57
CA ALA A 370 1.10 -3.22 -41.12
C ALA A 370 2.62 -3.17 -41.21
N VAL A 371 3.30 -3.95 -40.35
CA VAL A 371 4.73 -4.21 -40.49
C VAL A 371 4.93 -5.29 -41.55
N PRO A 372 5.49 -4.99 -42.75
CA PRO A 372 5.38 -5.89 -43.91
C PRO A 372 5.98 -7.28 -43.70
N SER A 373 7.06 -7.39 -42.90
CA SER A 373 7.71 -8.66 -42.58
C SER A 373 6.88 -9.56 -41.66
N GLN A 374 5.98 -8.97 -40.87
CA GLN A 374 5.14 -9.68 -39.89
C GLN A 374 3.72 -9.89 -40.43
N GLU A 375 3.20 -8.97 -41.25
CA GLU A 375 1.84 -9.00 -41.78
C GLU A 375 1.54 -10.22 -42.65
N ALA A 376 2.56 -10.77 -43.30
CA ALA A 376 2.43 -12.04 -44.01
C ALA A 376 1.97 -13.20 -43.10
N TRP A 377 2.10 -13.07 -41.78
CA TRP A 377 1.81 -14.07 -40.76
C TRP A 377 0.74 -13.64 -39.75
N THR A 378 0.62 -12.33 -39.49
CA THR A 378 -0.42 -11.79 -38.60
C THR A 378 -1.72 -11.56 -39.34
N ARG A 379 -1.71 -10.96 -40.53
CA ARG A 379 -2.92 -10.53 -41.27
C ARG A 379 -3.84 -9.64 -40.45
N PHE A 380 -3.24 -8.83 -39.60
CA PHE A 380 -3.98 -8.04 -38.63
C PHE A 380 -4.57 -6.80 -39.27
N GLU A 381 -3.78 -6.07 -40.05
CA GLU A 381 -4.24 -4.92 -40.84
C GLU A 381 -5.37 -5.32 -41.80
N ASP A 382 -5.19 -6.40 -42.56
CA ASP A 382 -6.24 -6.93 -43.45
C ASP A 382 -7.55 -7.24 -42.69
N THR A 383 -7.46 -7.63 -41.42
CA THR A 383 -8.64 -7.88 -40.59
C THR A 383 -9.27 -6.59 -40.09
N ILE A 384 -8.46 -5.61 -39.68
CA ILE A 384 -8.92 -4.28 -39.26
C ILE A 384 -9.61 -3.55 -40.41
N ASP A 385 -9.00 -3.53 -41.60
CA ASP A 385 -9.57 -2.92 -42.81
C ASP A 385 -10.95 -3.47 -43.17
N GLN A 386 -11.16 -4.78 -42.98
CA GLN A 386 -12.42 -5.45 -43.26
C GLN A 386 -13.49 -5.20 -42.20
N LEU A 387 -13.08 -4.92 -40.96
CA LEU A 387 -13.98 -4.50 -39.89
C LEU A 387 -14.40 -3.03 -40.06
N GLY A 388 -13.52 -2.19 -40.58
CA GLY A 388 -13.78 -0.76 -40.81
C GLY A 388 -14.24 -0.07 -39.53
N SER A 389 -15.35 0.65 -39.59
CA SER A 389 -15.90 1.38 -38.44
C SER A 389 -16.70 0.51 -37.45
N GLU A 390 -16.52 -0.82 -37.43
CA GLU A 390 -17.18 -1.70 -36.46
C GLU A 390 -16.56 -1.50 -35.07
N ASP A 391 -17.41 -1.33 -34.06
CA ASP A 391 -16.98 -1.29 -32.67
C ASP A 391 -16.39 -2.64 -32.21
N ILE A 392 -15.13 -2.61 -31.82
CA ILE A 392 -14.38 -3.76 -31.32
C ILE A 392 -13.77 -3.49 -29.95
N TYR A 393 -13.32 -4.56 -29.30
CA TYR A 393 -12.35 -4.47 -28.22
C TYR A 393 -11.32 -5.60 -28.39
N LEU A 394 -10.11 -5.37 -27.87
CA LEU A 394 -9.08 -6.41 -27.83
C LEU A 394 -9.22 -7.20 -26.53
N GLU A 395 -9.29 -8.53 -26.66
CA GLU A 395 -9.26 -9.47 -25.55
C GLU A 395 -7.89 -10.12 -25.48
N PHE A 396 -7.39 -10.30 -24.27
CA PHE A 396 -6.13 -10.96 -24.07
C PHE A 396 -6.15 -11.96 -22.94
N GLN A 397 -5.40 -13.05 -23.09
CA GLN A 397 -5.38 -14.16 -22.14
C GLN A 397 -3.97 -14.77 -22.09
N ASN A 398 -3.43 -15.04 -20.90
CA ASN A 398 -2.15 -15.73 -20.74
C ASN A 398 -2.21 -16.81 -19.64
N VAL A 399 -3.19 -17.70 -19.72
CA VAL A 399 -3.54 -18.65 -18.64
C VAL A 399 -2.39 -19.59 -18.27
N GLY A 400 -1.59 -19.99 -19.25
CA GLY A 400 -0.42 -20.85 -19.07
C GLY A 400 0.85 -20.07 -18.79
N ARG A 401 0.78 -18.73 -18.67
CA ARG A 401 1.91 -17.82 -18.44
C ARG A 401 3.00 -18.01 -19.48
N HIS A 402 2.64 -17.96 -20.75
CA HIS A 402 3.59 -18.14 -21.85
C HIS A 402 4.39 -16.86 -22.08
N GLY A 403 5.47 -16.72 -21.32
CA GLY A 403 6.29 -15.52 -21.28
C GLY A 403 5.63 -14.34 -20.54
N TYR A 404 6.44 -13.31 -20.31
CA TYR A 404 6.00 -11.97 -19.94
C TYR A 404 6.10 -11.09 -21.18
N GLY A 405 5.05 -10.34 -21.47
CA GLY A 405 5.08 -9.32 -22.51
C GLY A 405 4.55 -7.98 -22.05
N VAL A 406 4.67 -6.97 -22.90
CA VAL A 406 4.03 -5.67 -22.73
C VAL A 406 3.32 -5.33 -24.02
N TYR A 407 2.06 -4.89 -23.95
CA TYR A 407 1.39 -4.33 -25.12
C TYR A 407 1.54 -2.82 -25.16
N THR A 408 1.56 -2.29 -26.37
CA THR A 408 1.30 -0.87 -26.65
C THR A 408 0.15 -0.80 -27.63
N LEU A 409 -0.80 0.09 -27.36
CA LEU A 409 -2.03 0.27 -28.10
C LEU A 409 -2.29 1.77 -28.26
N ASP A 410 -2.31 2.28 -29.49
CA ASP A 410 -2.70 3.65 -29.79
C ASP A 410 -3.99 3.65 -30.62
N VAL A 411 -4.97 4.42 -30.17
CA VAL A 411 -6.29 4.50 -30.78
C VAL A 411 -6.69 5.97 -30.89
N ASP A 412 -7.12 6.36 -32.08
CA ASP A 412 -7.60 7.70 -32.37
C ASP A 412 -8.66 8.16 -31.35
N GLY A 413 -8.51 9.38 -30.88
CA GLY A 413 -9.39 9.96 -29.85
C GLY A 413 -9.05 9.58 -28.41
N MET A 414 -8.07 8.69 -28.16
CA MET A 414 -7.46 8.56 -26.84
C MET A 414 -6.39 9.64 -26.62
N SER A 415 -6.30 10.17 -25.40
CA SER A 415 -5.34 11.23 -25.08
C SER A 415 -3.89 10.76 -25.07
N GLU A 416 -3.66 9.47 -24.76
CA GLU A 416 -2.34 8.84 -24.72
C GLU A 416 -2.44 7.35 -25.12
N PRO A 417 -1.38 6.78 -25.74
CA PRO A 417 -1.30 5.35 -26.01
C PRO A 417 -1.42 4.53 -24.73
N GLN A 418 -2.24 3.49 -24.76
CA GLN A 418 -2.38 2.54 -23.68
C GLN A 418 -1.21 1.56 -23.66
N ARG A 419 -0.74 1.22 -22.45
CA ARG A 419 0.29 0.22 -22.22
C ARG A 419 -0.09 -0.68 -21.06
N GLY A 420 0.41 -1.91 -21.05
CA GLY A 420 0.27 -2.77 -19.88
C GLY A 420 1.00 -4.11 -19.99
N ALA A 421 1.06 -4.81 -18.85
CA ALA A 421 1.77 -6.06 -18.66
C ALA A 421 0.99 -7.31 -19.11
N VAL A 422 1.69 -8.31 -19.64
CA VAL A 422 1.13 -9.57 -20.15
C VAL A 422 1.60 -10.75 -19.29
N ARG A 423 1.17 -10.83 -18.03
CA ARG A 423 1.67 -11.84 -17.07
C ARG A 423 0.70 -12.99 -16.83
N ASP A 424 -0.55 -12.65 -16.50
CA ASP A 424 -1.67 -13.58 -16.30
C ASP A 424 -2.83 -13.27 -17.28
N GLY A 425 -2.53 -12.51 -18.34
CA GLY A 425 -3.44 -11.51 -18.93
C GLY A 425 -3.06 -10.11 -18.41
N PHE A 426 -3.70 -9.05 -18.93
CA PHE A 426 -3.38 -7.67 -18.50
C PHE A 426 -4.21 -7.21 -17.29
N GLY A 427 -3.69 -6.21 -16.58
CA GLY A 427 -3.97 -5.86 -15.18
C GLY A 427 -5.39 -5.39 -14.77
N ALA A 428 -5.41 -4.50 -13.76
CA ALA A 428 -6.33 -4.43 -12.62
C ALA A 428 -7.87 -4.38 -12.84
N TYR A 429 -8.36 -4.32 -14.07
CA TYR A 429 -9.80 -4.44 -14.38
C TYR A 429 -10.26 -5.86 -14.75
N ALA A 430 -9.37 -6.85 -14.62
CA ALA A 430 -9.63 -8.25 -14.88
C ALA A 430 -10.03 -9.06 -13.62
N ARG A 431 -11.08 -8.65 -12.89
CA ARG A 431 -11.76 -9.56 -11.93
C ARG A 431 -13.13 -9.98 -12.45
N GLY A 432 -13.15 -10.56 -13.65
CA GLY A 432 -14.16 -11.57 -13.95
C GLY A 432 -13.91 -12.81 -13.08
N SER A 433 -14.95 -13.59 -12.79
CA SER A 433 -14.93 -14.73 -11.85
C SER A 433 -13.87 -15.83 -12.09
N ASN A 434 -13.06 -15.73 -13.15
CA ASN A 434 -12.00 -16.67 -13.55
C ASN A 434 -10.61 -16.02 -13.82
N GLY A 435 -10.37 -14.76 -13.42
CA GLY A 435 -9.03 -14.18 -13.15
C GLY A 435 -7.97 -14.01 -14.27
N ALA A 436 -8.17 -14.49 -15.50
CA ALA A 436 -7.07 -14.56 -16.50
C ALA A 436 -7.34 -13.84 -17.85
N ARG A 437 -8.26 -12.88 -17.90
CA ARG A 437 -8.66 -12.20 -19.14
C ARG A 437 -8.71 -10.68 -18.99
N PHE A 438 -8.01 -9.98 -19.88
CA PHE A 438 -8.10 -8.53 -20.01
C PHE A 438 -8.86 -8.12 -21.26
N GLN A 439 -9.56 -6.99 -21.17
CA GLN A 439 -10.29 -6.39 -22.28
C GLN A 439 -9.98 -4.90 -22.32
N THR A 440 -9.71 -4.37 -23.52
CA THR A 440 -9.61 -2.93 -23.72
C THR A 440 -10.99 -2.28 -23.61
N ARG A 441 -11.03 -0.95 -23.60
CA ARG A 441 -12.26 -0.23 -23.92
C ARG A 441 -12.68 -0.55 -25.37
N THR A 442 -13.96 -0.40 -25.64
CA THR A 442 -14.50 -0.46 -27.00
C THR A 442 -14.06 0.76 -27.81
N PHE A 443 -13.69 0.56 -29.06
CA PHE A 443 -13.35 1.59 -30.06
C PHE A 443 -13.69 1.09 -31.47
N ALA A 444 -13.82 1.99 -32.46
CA ALA A 444 -14.04 1.59 -33.83
C ALA A 444 -12.74 0.97 -34.41
N ALA A 445 -12.82 -0.11 -35.17
CA ALA A 445 -11.61 -0.83 -35.58
C ALA A 445 -10.65 0.03 -36.41
N ASP A 446 -11.18 0.94 -37.24
CA ASP A 446 -10.41 1.90 -38.04
C ASP A 446 -9.76 3.03 -37.24
N ASP A 447 -10.13 3.22 -35.97
CA ASP A 447 -9.44 4.15 -35.05
C ASP A 447 -8.10 3.56 -34.53
N LEU A 448 -7.81 2.28 -34.79
CA LEU A 448 -6.60 1.62 -34.26
C LEU A 448 -5.35 1.98 -35.07
N ASN A 449 -4.47 2.80 -34.51
CA ASN A 449 -3.24 3.26 -35.17
C ASN A 449 -2.04 2.35 -34.93
N ASP A 450 -1.72 2.10 -33.66
CA ASP A 450 -0.57 1.29 -33.27
C ASP A 450 -1.01 0.14 -32.41
N PHE A 451 -0.47 -1.05 -32.70
CA PHE A 451 -0.64 -2.17 -31.81
C PHE A 451 0.54 -3.14 -31.91
N ALA A 452 1.17 -3.41 -30.77
CA ALA A 452 2.25 -4.36 -30.67
C ALA A 452 2.27 -5.05 -29.31
N VAL A 453 2.85 -6.25 -29.30
CA VAL A 453 3.16 -7.03 -28.10
C VAL A 453 4.65 -7.33 -28.09
N ASP A 454 5.37 -6.76 -27.12
CA ASP A 454 6.79 -7.02 -26.86
C ASP A 454 6.93 -8.18 -25.87
N ILE A 455 7.47 -9.33 -26.27
CA ILE A 455 7.79 -10.38 -25.31
C ILE A 455 9.12 -10.04 -24.61
N ARG A 456 9.03 -9.73 -23.32
CA ARG A 456 10.13 -9.28 -22.46
C ARG A 456 10.83 -10.42 -21.75
N SER A 457 10.14 -11.55 -21.53
CA SER A 457 10.70 -12.69 -20.82
C SER A 457 10.11 -13.98 -21.34
N LEU A 458 10.95 -14.96 -21.64
CA LEU A 458 10.50 -16.29 -22.06
C LEU A 458 10.44 -17.29 -20.87
N ARG A 459 10.90 -16.88 -19.68
CA ARG A 459 11.10 -17.72 -18.48
C ARG A 459 9.85 -18.49 -17.99
N THR A 460 8.65 -17.98 -18.18
CA THR A 460 7.44 -18.66 -17.67
C THR A 460 6.94 -19.79 -18.59
N LEU A 461 7.64 -20.06 -19.69
CA LEU A 461 7.22 -21.05 -20.68
C LEU A 461 7.46 -22.48 -20.16
N GLN A 462 6.38 -23.26 -20.10
CA GLN A 462 6.49 -24.72 -20.06
C GLN A 462 6.92 -25.22 -21.44
N ASP A 463 8.00 -25.99 -21.49
CA ASP A 463 8.39 -26.72 -22.69
C ASP A 463 7.21 -27.54 -23.22
N ARG A 464 6.84 -27.29 -24.47
CA ARG A 464 5.72 -27.96 -25.14
C ARG A 464 6.21 -28.56 -26.43
N PHE A 465 6.58 -29.83 -26.32
CA PHE A 465 7.14 -30.66 -27.38
C PHE A 465 6.06 -31.30 -28.23
N ASP A 466 6.28 -31.33 -29.54
CA ASP A 466 5.64 -32.28 -30.44
C ASP A 466 5.87 -33.72 -29.95
N GLY A 467 4.84 -34.35 -29.38
CA GLY A 467 4.81 -35.79 -29.14
C GLY A 467 4.73 -36.30 -27.69
N GLN A 468 4.87 -35.47 -26.64
CA GLN A 468 4.62 -35.91 -25.26
C GLN A 468 3.40 -35.20 -24.66
N GLY A 469 2.31 -35.95 -24.44
CA GLY A 469 1.07 -35.44 -23.83
C GLY A 469 -0.23 -35.66 -24.60
N GLY A 470 -0.23 -36.49 -25.65
CA GLY A 470 -1.44 -36.93 -26.35
C GLY A 470 -1.82 -36.17 -27.62
N CYS A 471 -0.98 -35.22 -28.07
CA CYS A 471 -1.15 -34.55 -29.36
C CYS A 471 0.20 -34.48 -30.09
N GLY A 472 0.19 -34.83 -31.37
CA GLY A 472 1.41 -35.12 -32.14
C GLY A 472 2.06 -33.93 -32.86
N GLN A 473 1.41 -32.75 -32.91
CA GLN A 473 1.88 -31.56 -33.64
C GLN A 473 1.33 -30.26 -33.00
N TRP A 474 2.13 -29.45 -32.33
CA TRP A 474 1.73 -28.34 -31.46
C TRP A 474 1.09 -27.13 -32.14
N PRO A 475 1.32 -26.84 -33.43
CA PRO A 475 0.46 -25.88 -34.12
C PRO A 475 -1.00 -26.39 -34.22
N PHE A 476 -1.20 -27.70 -34.35
CA PHE A 476 -2.51 -28.36 -34.42
C PHE A 476 -3.21 -28.36 -33.06
N CYS A 477 -2.47 -28.68 -31.98
CA CYS A 477 -3.03 -28.78 -30.63
C CYS A 477 -3.48 -27.43 -30.07
N ILE A 478 -2.69 -26.38 -30.29
CA ILE A 478 -3.09 -25.01 -29.96
C ILE A 478 -4.35 -24.67 -30.76
N GLY A 479 -4.43 -25.14 -32.00
CA GLY A 479 -5.51 -24.83 -32.89
C GLY A 479 -6.86 -25.49 -32.61
N GLU A 480 -6.87 -26.72 -32.10
CA GLU A 480 -8.11 -27.45 -31.77
C GLU A 480 -8.66 -27.10 -30.39
N ARG A 481 -7.79 -26.64 -29.49
CA ARG A 481 -8.18 -26.34 -28.11
C ARG A 481 -8.72 -24.93 -27.96
N THR A 482 -9.88 -24.81 -27.33
CA THR A 482 -10.48 -23.50 -26.99
C THR A 482 -9.62 -22.69 -26.02
N ASP A 483 -8.73 -23.32 -25.26
CA ASP A 483 -7.80 -22.69 -24.32
C ASP A 483 -6.44 -22.36 -24.96
N ARG A 484 -6.16 -22.78 -26.20
CA ARG A 484 -4.84 -22.65 -26.86
C ARG A 484 -3.69 -23.25 -26.06
N GLY A 485 -3.98 -24.25 -25.23
CA GLY A 485 -3.03 -24.74 -24.25
C GLY A 485 -2.61 -23.67 -23.23
N GLY A 486 -3.31 -22.56 -23.08
CA GLY A 486 -2.92 -21.46 -22.21
C GLY A 486 -1.82 -20.56 -22.77
N ALA A 487 -1.52 -20.63 -24.08
CA ALA A 487 -0.65 -19.66 -24.75
C ALA A 487 -1.11 -18.21 -24.51
N LEU A 488 -0.20 -17.26 -24.73
CA LEU A 488 -0.55 -15.85 -24.78
C LEU A 488 -1.42 -15.60 -26.02
N ARG A 489 -2.66 -15.17 -25.81
CA ARG A 489 -3.63 -14.85 -26.85
C ARG A 489 -3.90 -13.37 -26.93
N VAL A 490 -4.02 -12.91 -28.16
CA VAL A 490 -4.53 -11.60 -28.55
C VAL A 490 -5.73 -11.83 -29.47
N GLY A 491 -6.93 -11.41 -29.08
CA GLY A 491 -8.15 -11.59 -29.84
C GLY A 491 -8.85 -10.28 -30.16
N ILE A 492 -9.45 -10.17 -31.34
CA ILE A 492 -10.39 -9.09 -31.66
C ILE A 492 -11.80 -9.61 -31.44
N LYS A 493 -12.60 -8.87 -30.68
CA LYS A 493 -13.99 -9.18 -30.38
C LYS A 493 -14.87 -8.05 -30.89
N LYS A 494 -15.97 -8.40 -31.58
CA LYS A 494 -17.02 -7.42 -31.88
C LYS A 494 -17.75 -7.04 -30.60
N ALA A 495 -17.83 -5.75 -30.29
CA ALA A 495 -18.46 -5.28 -29.06
C ALA A 495 -19.96 -5.63 -29.00
N SER A 496 -20.64 -5.58 -30.14
CA SER A 496 -22.09 -5.84 -30.26
C SER A 496 -22.50 -7.28 -29.96
N THR A 497 -21.64 -8.26 -30.24
CA THR A 497 -21.98 -9.70 -30.21
C THR A 497 -21.06 -10.53 -29.34
N ASN A 498 -19.97 -9.95 -28.84
CA ASN A 498 -18.91 -10.65 -28.13
C ASN A 498 -18.22 -11.76 -28.94
N ARG A 499 -18.42 -11.78 -30.26
CA ARG A 499 -17.89 -12.79 -31.17
C ARG A 499 -16.41 -12.50 -31.46
N THR A 500 -15.57 -13.52 -31.35
CA THR A 500 -14.17 -13.45 -31.81
C THR A 500 -14.14 -13.44 -33.33
N VAL A 501 -13.44 -12.49 -33.91
CA VAL A 501 -13.25 -12.37 -35.37
C VAL A 501 -11.80 -12.57 -35.80
N TYR A 502 -10.87 -12.36 -34.86
CA TYR A 502 -9.44 -12.57 -35.02
C TYR A 502 -8.85 -13.13 -33.74
N GLU A 503 -7.84 -13.98 -33.85
CA GLU A 503 -7.04 -14.40 -32.73
C GLU A 503 -5.60 -14.70 -33.16
N SER A 504 -4.64 -14.26 -32.36
CA SER A 504 -3.22 -14.58 -32.47
C SER A 504 -2.75 -15.23 -31.18
N ALA A 505 -2.04 -16.34 -31.29
CA ALA A 505 -1.41 -17.04 -30.17
C ALA A 505 0.11 -16.93 -30.29
N LEU A 506 0.75 -16.49 -29.22
CA LEU A 506 2.20 -16.33 -29.05
C LEU A 506 2.66 -17.37 -28.01
N TYR A 507 3.64 -18.19 -28.35
CA TYR A 507 4.08 -19.29 -27.47
C TYR A 507 5.49 -19.75 -27.80
N TRP A 508 6.12 -20.41 -26.84
CA TRP A 508 7.37 -21.13 -27.06
C TRP A 508 7.12 -22.45 -27.75
N HIS A 509 7.95 -22.75 -28.73
CA HIS A 509 7.85 -23.98 -29.46
C HIS A 509 9.22 -24.50 -29.87
N MET A 510 9.31 -25.81 -30.02
CA MET A 510 10.45 -26.51 -30.55
C MET A 510 9.93 -27.73 -31.30
N LYS A 511 10.24 -27.85 -32.60
CA LYS A 511 9.83 -29.03 -33.35
C LYS A 511 10.68 -30.23 -32.99
N ALA A 512 10.14 -31.42 -33.23
CA ALA A 512 10.90 -32.66 -33.11
C ALA A 512 12.20 -32.69 -33.96
N GLU A 513 12.23 -31.99 -35.11
CA GLU A 513 13.43 -31.88 -35.95
C GLU A 513 14.50 -30.95 -35.34
N ASP A 514 14.08 -29.93 -34.59
CA ASP A 514 14.97 -29.01 -33.88
C ASP A 514 15.58 -29.64 -32.62
N TRP A 515 14.95 -30.71 -32.10
CA TRP A 515 15.33 -31.37 -30.86
C TRP A 515 16.79 -31.83 -30.85
N THR A 516 17.31 -32.35 -31.97
CA THR A 516 18.69 -32.83 -32.01
C THR A 516 19.68 -31.66 -31.91
N GLU A 517 19.37 -30.52 -32.53
CA GLU A 517 20.17 -29.30 -32.44
C GLU A 517 20.08 -28.72 -31.02
N TYR A 518 18.88 -28.66 -30.46
CA TYR A 518 18.65 -28.22 -29.08
C TYR A 518 19.41 -29.09 -28.08
N GLN A 519 19.29 -30.41 -28.14
CA GLN A 519 20.01 -31.32 -27.24
C GLN A 519 21.52 -31.12 -27.34
N ALA A 520 22.05 -30.91 -28.55
CA ALA A 520 23.48 -30.61 -28.72
C ALA A 520 23.88 -29.26 -28.11
N LYS A 521 23.04 -28.22 -28.23
CA LYS A 521 23.25 -26.90 -27.60
C LYS A 521 23.16 -26.99 -26.09
N GLU A 522 22.15 -27.68 -25.56
CA GLU A 522 21.98 -27.93 -24.13
C GLU A 522 23.16 -28.74 -23.59
N ASP A 523 23.56 -29.85 -24.22
CA ASP A 523 24.71 -30.66 -23.81
C ASP A 523 26.00 -29.85 -23.80
N ALA A 524 26.21 -29.00 -24.83
CA ALA A 524 27.36 -28.11 -24.88
C ALA A 524 27.34 -27.07 -23.75
N TRP A 525 26.18 -26.47 -23.48
CA TRP A 525 25.98 -25.53 -22.36
C TRP A 525 26.22 -26.21 -21.00
N ARG A 526 25.63 -27.39 -20.77
CA ARG A 526 25.86 -28.21 -19.57
C ARG A 526 27.34 -28.57 -19.42
N SER A 527 28.01 -28.94 -20.52
CA SER A 527 29.44 -29.26 -20.52
C SER A 527 30.30 -28.03 -20.19
N GLN A 528 29.94 -26.84 -20.71
CA GLN A 528 30.62 -25.59 -20.34
C GLN A 528 30.53 -25.34 -18.83
N ILE A 529 29.34 -25.49 -18.23
CA ILE A 529 29.14 -25.34 -16.78
C ILE A 529 30.01 -26.36 -16.02
N GLN A 530 29.97 -27.64 -16.41
CA GLN A 530 30.75 -28.71 -15.78
C GLN A 530 32.26 -28.48 -15.88
N ASN A 531 32.73 -27.85 -16.96
CA ASN A 531 34.13 -27.51 -17.18
C ASN A 531 34.55 -26.18 -16.53
N GLY A 532 33.68 -25.57 -15.71
CA GLY A 532 33.98 -24.34 -14.97
C GLY A 532 33.73 -23.05 -15.75
N GLY A 533 32.93 -23.12 -16.82
CA GLY A 533 32.41 -21.94 -17.51
C GLY A 533 31.57 -21.06 -16.58
N LEU A 534 31.55 -19.76 -16.85
CA LEU A 534 30.76 -18.81 -16.07
C LEU A 534 29.26 -19.09 -16.28
N PHE A 535 28.53 -19.21 -15.18
CA PHE A 535 27.10 -19.48 -15.16
C PHE A 535 26.49 -18.99 -13.85
N GLY A 536 25.23 -18.58 -13.90
CA GLY A 536 24.57 -18.03 -12.72
C GLY A 536 24.96 -16.57 -12.50
N THR A 537 24.83 -16.12 -11.25
CA THR A 537 25.38 -14.84 -10.81
C THR A 537 26.66 -15.03 -9.99
N ARG A 538 27.49 -13.99 -9.99
CA ARG A 538 28.52 -13.83 -8.96
C ARG A 538 28.23 -12.57 -8.16
N LEU A 539 28.03 -12.75 -6.85
CA LEU A 539 27.90 -11.66 -5.89
C LEU A 539 29.23 -11.48 -5.13
N GLU A 540 29.95 -10.39 -5.40
CA GLU A 540 31.18 -10.03 -4.69
C GLU A 540 30.91 -8.83 -3.78
N LEU A 541 31.15 -8.97 -2.47
CA LEU A 541 31.00 -7.91 -1.48
C LEU A 541 32.37 -7.49 -0.95
N GLY A 542 32.77 -6.27 -1.31
CA GLY A 542 34.03 -5.66 -0.89
C GLY A 542 34.04 -5.26 0.59
N LYS A 543 35.19 -4.77 1.06
CA LYS A 543 35.40 -4.41 2.46
C LYS A 543 34.41 -3.35 2.99
N LYS A 544 33.88 -2.50 2.12
CA LYS A 544 32.99 -1.38 2.46
C LYS A 544 31.63 -1.49 1.77
N ALA A 545 31.18 -2.72 1.50
CA ALA A 545 29.83 -2.95 1.03
C ALA A 545 28.88 -3.02 2.23
N ASP A 546 27.90 -2.15 2.29
CA ASP A 546 26.83 -2.12 3.27
C ASP A 546 25.47 -2.19 2.55
N ILE A 547 24.68 -3.22 2.86
CA ILE A 547 23.32 -3.41 2.35
C ILE A 547 22.39 -3.54 3.56
N ALA A 548 21.71 -2.46 3.88
CA ALA A 548 20.80 -2.37 5.01
C ALA A 548 19.35 -2.40 4.53
N PHE A 549 18.58 -3.39 4.99
CA PHE A 549 17.13 -3.39 4.73
C PHE A 549 16.42 -2.37 5.61
N GLU A 550 15.85 -1.37 4.95
CA GLU A 550 14.91 -0.43 5.55
C GLU A 550 13.61 -0.44 4.77
N ILE A 551 12.48 -0.57 5.47
CA ILE A 551 11.17 -0.66 4.84
C ILE A 551 10.74 0.69 4.23
N ARG A 552 11.15 1.81 4.82
CA ARG A 552 10.65 3.15 4.42
C ARG A 552 10.96 3.49 2.96
N PRO A 553 12.19 3.34 2.45
CA PRO A 553 12.47 3.53 1.02
C PRO A 553 11.68 2.61 0.08
N ILE A 554 11.26 1.43 0.57
CA ILE A 554 10.42 0.51 -0.21
C ILE A 554 8.96 0.97 -0.22
N LEU A 555 8.47 1.49 0.90
CA LEU A 555 7.11 2.03 1.03
C LEU A 555 6.90 3.29 0.17
N ASP A 556 7.95 4.10 -0.01
CA ASP A 556 7.89 5.27 -0.89
C ASP A 556 7.66 4.86 -2.37
N LEU A 557 7.87 3.58 -2.74
CA LEU A 557 7.63 3.02 -4.07
C LEU A 557 6.27 2.30 -4.23
N VAL A 558 5.44 2.24 -3.18
CA VAL A 558 4.19 1.45 -3.15
C VAL A 558 3.26 1.80 -4.30
N GLU A 559 2.96 3.09 -4.47
CA GLU A 559 2.07 3.56 -5.55
C GLU A 559 2.70 3.32 -6.93
N ARG A 560 4.01 3.53 -7.06
CA ARG A 560 4.74 3.43 -8.32
C ARG A 560 4.88 2.00 -8.83
N LEU A 561 5.10 1.05 -7.93
CA LEU A 561 5.32 -0.36 -8.24
C LEU A 561 4.06 -1.22 -8.04
N GLY A 562 2.99 -0.65 -7.49
CA GLY A 562 1.73 -1.36 -7.27
C GLY A 562 1.81 -2.40 -6.15
N PHE A 563 2.57 -2.09 -5.10
CA PHE A 563 2.60 -2.88 -3.87
C PHE A 563 1.34 -2.59 -3.05
N ASP A 564 0.97 -3.53 -2.17
CA ASP A 564 -0.14 -3.33 -1.23
C ASP A 564 0.32 -2.46 -0.03
N GLY A 565 1.63 -2.44 0.25
CA GLY A 565 2.25 -1.61 1.28
C GLY A 565 2.00 -2.12 2.70
N ASN A 566 2.15 -1.23 3.69
CA ASN A 566 1.76 -1.56 5.06
C ASN A 566 0.25 -1.36 5.22
N GLU A 567 -0.46 -2.37 5.71
CA GLU A 567 -1.89 -2.27 5.95
C GLU A 567 -2.22 -1.97 7.41
N VAL A 568 -3.20 -1.07 7.62
CA VAL A 568 -3.84 -0.84 8.91
C VAL A 568 -5.22 -1.49 8.87
N ILE A 569 -5.33 -2.65 9.48
CA ILE A 569 -6.55 -3.45 9.49
C ILE A 569 -7.44 -3.00 10.65
N HIS A 570 -8.66 -2.57 10.34
CA HIS A 570 -9.67 -2.29 11.36
C HIS A 570 -10.25 -3.60 11.89
N VAL A 571 -9.95 -3.93 13.15
CA VAL A 571 -10.42 -5.18 13.79
C VAL A 571 -11.82 -5.01 14.34
N GLY A 572 -12.11 -3.85 14.93
CA GLY A 572 -13.42 -3.58 15.51
C GLY A 572 -13.53 -2.20 16.16
N THR A 573 -14.76 -1.71 16.24
CA THR A 573 -15.11 -0.50 16.98
C THR A 573 -16.34 -0.76 17.82
N GLU A 574 -16.27 -0.37 19.08
CA GLU A 574 -17.42 -0.30 19.98
C GLU A 574 -17.69 1.16 20.33
N THR A 575 -18.97 1.53 20.36
CA THR A 575 -19.37 2.88 20.77
C THR A 575 -20.35 2.81 21.91
N SER A 576 -20.20 3.71 22.87
CA SER A 576 -21.20 3.93 23.92
C SER A 576 -21.57 5.41 23.97
N HIS A 577 -22.82 5.69 24.35
CA HIS A 577 -23.31 7.05 24.43
C HIS A 577 -24.11 7.22 25.71
N ARG A 578 -23.83 8.31 26.42
CA ARG A 578 -24.57 8.73 27.60
C ARG A 578 -25.10 10.12 27.36
N THR A 579 -26.42 10.21 27.34
CA THR A 579 -27.08 11.50 27.21
C THR A 579 -26.85 12.35 28.45
N ARG A 580 -27.01 13.66 28.31
CA ARG A 580 -26.93 14.58 29.45
C ARG A 580 -27.81 14.14 30.63
N ALA A 581 -29.02 13.67 30.36
CA ALA A 581 -29.96 13.24 31.39
C ALA A 581 -29.46 11.98 32.14
N GLN A 582 -28.88 11.03 31.42
CA GLN A 582 -28.30 9.81 32.00
C GLN A 582 -27.08 10.14 32.87
N SER A 583 -26.16 10.97 32.35
CA SER A 583 -24.99 11.44 33.09
C SER A 583 -25.39 12.20 34.35
N LEU A 584 -26.41 13.05 34.26
CA LEU A 584 -26.93 13.80 35.41
C LEU A 584 -27.53 12.88 36.47
N ALA A 585 -28.30 11.87 36.05
CA ALA A 585 -28.89 10.89 36.97
C ALA A 585 -27.82 10.07 37.71
N LEU A 586 -26.71 9.72 37.05
CA LEU A 586 -25.57 9.01 37.66
C LEU A 586 -24.70 9.90 38.55
N ALA A 587 -24.68 11.20 38.28
CA ALA A 587 -23.92 12.18 39.04
C ALA A 587 -24.67 12.72 40.27
N THR A 588 -25.99 12.49 40.37
CA THR A 588 -26.81 13.06 41.45
C THR A 588 -26.78 12.16 42.69
N ARG A 589 -26.17 12.68 43.76
CA ARG A 589 -26.07 12.03 45.06
C ARG A 589 -27.44 11.88 45.75
N PRO A 590 -27.56 10.99 46.75
CA PRO A 590 -28.77 10.90 47.58
C PRO A 590 -29.15 12.18 48.32
N ASP A 591 -28.17 13.06 48.60
CA ASP A 591 -28.39 14.37 49.23
C ASP A 591 -28.82 15.48 48.25
N GLY A 592 -29.05 15.12 46.98
CA GLY A 592 -29.52 16.04 45.92
C GLY A 592 -28.43 16.92 45.31
N LYS A 593 -27.16 16.78 45.74
CA LYS A 593 -26.02 17.44 45.10
C LYS A 593 -25.54 16.66 43.89
N ILE A 594 -24.93 17.35 42.94
CA ILE A 594 -24.42 16.76 41.70
C ILE A 594 -22.91 16.72 41.77
N GLU A 595 -22.32 15.55 41.55
CA GLU A 595 -20.88 15.41 41.42
C GLU A 595 -20.44 15.81 40.02
N VAL A 596 -19.48 16.73 39.97
CA VAL A 596 -18.80 17.13 38.75
C VAL A 596 -17.30 16.94 38.93
N CYS A 597 -16.62 16.54 37.88
CA CYS A 597 -15.17 16.61 37.86
C CYS A 597 -14.76 17.97 37.32
N HIS A 598 -14.14 18.75 38.19
CA HIS A 598 -13.65 20.09 37.91
C HIS A 598 -12.17 20.02 37.52
N ASN A 599 -11.82 20.36 36.28
CA ASN A 599 -10.47 20.15 35.75
C ASN A 599 -9.85 21.42 35.15
N PRO A 600 -9.38 22.37 35.97
CA PRO A 600 -8.90 23.65 35.46
C PRO A 600 -7.50 23.60 34.81
N THR A 601 -6.62 22.63 35.11
CA THR A 601 -5.23 22.59 34.56
C THR A 601 -4.47 21.29 34.91
N SER A 602 -4.95 20.12 34.47
CA SER A 602 -4.33 18.78 34.67
C SER A 602 -4.29 18.27 36.12
N GLY A 603 -5.41 17.70 36.59
CA GLY A 603 -5.44 16.96 37.86
C GLY A 603 -6.82 16.81 38.48
N GLY A 604 -7.89 16.82 37.67
CA GLY A 604 -9.29 17.00 38.04
C GLY A 604 -9.70 16.62 39.47
N ASN A 605 -10.47 17.50 40.11
CA ASN A 605 -11.05 17.29 41.43
C ASN A 605 -12.56 17.02 41.35
N THR A 606 -13.04 15.97 42.02
CA THR A 606 -14.47 15.72 42.17
C THR A 606 -15.06 16.72 43.17
N VAL A 607 -16.07 17.48 42.75
CA VAL A 607 -16.77 18.47 43.58
C VAL A 607 -18.27 18.19 43.55
N ALA A 608 -18.92 18.23 44.72
CA ALA A 608 -20.37 18.14 44.83
C ALA A 608 -20.99 19.55 44.82
N ILE A 609 -21.75 19.87 43.77
CA ILE A 609 -22.35 21.19 43.54
C ILE A 609 -23.87 21.15 43.69
N HIS A 610 -24.48 22.31 43.93
CA HIS A 610 -25.94 22.46 43.85
C HIS A 610 -26.39 22.53 42.38
N SER A 611 -27.65 22.12 42.12
CA SER A 611 -28.20 22.02 40.76
C SER A 611 -28.30 23.35 40.02
N ASP A 612 -28.40 24.46 40.74
CA ASP A 612 -28.37 25.82 40.20
C ASP A 612 -27.00 26.21 39.62
N ALA A 613 -25.91 25.64 40.13
CA ALA A 613 -24.55 25.88 39.64
C ALA A 613 -24.19 25.02 38.42
N LEU A 614 -24.95 23.96 38.11
CA LEU A 614 -24.58 22.96 37.10
C LEU A 614 -24.28 23.58 35.73
N ASN A 615 -25.16 24.45 35.22
CA ASN A 615 -24.98 25.01 33.88
C ASN A 615 -23.70 25.86 33.78
N MET A 616 -23.32 26.55 34.84
CA MET A 616 -22.09 27.35 34.88
C MET A 616 -20.86 26.44 34.85
N HIS A 617 -20.86 25.37 35.64
CA HIS A 617 -19.79 24.38 35.64
C HIS A 617 -19.63 23.72 34.26
N LEU A 618 -20.73 23.27 33.63
CA LEU A 618 -20.70 22.68 32.28
C LEU A 618 -20.21 23.67 31.21
N GLN A 619 -20.55 24.96 31.33
CA GLN A 619 -20.07 26.01 30.41
C GLN A 619 -18.58 26.30 30.55
N HIS A 620 -17.99 26.01 31.72
CA HIS A 620 -16.56 26.17 31.97
C HIS A 620 -15.76 24.88 31.68
N GLY A 621 -16.39 23.86 31.10
CA GLY A 621 -15.74 22.62 30.69
C GLY A 621 -15.73 21.51 31.75
N ASP A 622 -16.46 21.67 32.87
CA ASP A 622 -16.58 20.59 33.84
C ASP A 622 -17.46 19.47 33.34
N ARG A 623 -17.16 18.24 33.77
CA ARG A 623 -17.90 17.04 33.37
C ARG A 623 -18.78 16.54 34.51
N LEU A 624 -19.92 15.96 34.15
CA LEU A 624 -20.77 15.24 35.10
C LEU A 624 -20.06 13.95 35.55
N MET A 625 -20.30 13.58 36.82
CA MET A 625 -19.66 12.49 37.58
C MET A 625 -18.29 12.83 38.17
N ALA A 626 -17.84 11.96 39.07
CA ALA A 626 -16.52 12.02 39.67
C ALA A 626 -15.40 11.89 38.61
N CYS A 627 -14.21 12.39 38.97
CA CYS A 627 -13.07 12.41 38.06
C CYS A 627 -12.57 11.01 37.67
N ASP A 628 -12.80 10.01 38.52
CA ASP A 628 -12.52 8.59 38.28
C ASP A 628 -13.66 7.87 37.51
N GLY A 629 -14.70 8.60 37.12
CA GLY A 629 -15.84 8.07 36.37
C GLY A 629 -16.85 7.30 37.22
N THR A 630 -16.67 7.21 38.54
CA THR A 630 -17.61 6.51 39.42
C THR A 630 -18.94 7.25 39.55
N PRO A 631 -20.09 6.55 39.48
CA PRO A 631 -21.38 7.15 39.75
C PRO A 631 -21.50 7.56 41.22
N ALA A 632 -22.04 8.75 41.48
CA ALA A 632 -22.32 9.25 42.83
C ALA A 632 -23.26 8.31 43.62
N ASN A 633 -24.10 7.58 42.87
CA ASN A 633 -25.14 6.68 43.35
C ASN A 633 -24.57 5.33 43.85
N ALA A 634 -23.29 5.04 43.56
CA ALA A 634 -22.60 3.81 43.98
C ALA A 634 -22.10 3.87 45.44
N GLY A 635 -22.38 4.97 46.16
CA GLY A 635 -21.90 5.22 47.53
C GLY A 635 -20.66 6.10 47.51
N ALA A 636 -20.85 7.42 47.44
CA ALA A 636 -19.77 8.39 47.34
C ALA A 636 -18.74 8.27 48.47
N SER A 637 -17.47 8.25 48.07
CA SER A 637 -16.31 8.62 48.88
C SER A 637 -16.56 9.99 49.52
N THR A 638 -16.38 10.07 50.84
CA THR A 638 -16.50 11.33 51.56
C THR A 638 -15.37 12.25 51.06
N PRO A 639 -15.65 13.44 50.52
CA PRO A 639 -14.58 14.38 50.16
C PRO A 639 -13.76 14.67 51.41
N ALA A 640 -12.43 14.61 51.32
CA ALA A 640 -11.58 15.14 52.37
C ALA A 640 -12.00 16.60 52.60
N ALA A 641 -12.38 16.94 53.83
CA ALA A 641 -12.81 18.29 54.15
C ALA A 641 -11.67 19.26 53.78
N LEU A 642 -11.95 20.19 52.86
CA LEU A 642 -11.05 21.31 52.58
C LEU A 642 -10.82 22.06 53.90
N GLN A 643 -9.62 21.93 54.46
CA GLN A 643 -9.25 22.60 55.70
C GLN A 643 -9.34 24.11 55.49
N ALA A 644 -10.17 24.78 56.31
CA ALA A 644 -10.15 26.23 56.38
C ALA A 644 -8.75 26.71 56.82
N PRO A 645 -8.25 27.84 56.29
CA PRO A 645 -6.98 28.41 56.73
C PRO A 645 -6.96 28.62 58.26
N PRO A 646 -5.84 28.39 58.95
CA PRO A 646 -5.72 28.50 60.42
C PRO A 646 -6.23 29.83 61.00
N ASN A 647 -6.14 30.88 60.19
CA ASN A 647 -6.53 32.26 60.42
C ASN A 647 -8.05 32.49 60.44
N CYS A 648 -8.88 31.48 60.17
CA CYS A 648 -10.33 31.52 60.34
C CYS A 648 -10.84 30.82 61.61
N LEU A 649 -9.94 30.35 62.49
CA LEU A 649 -10.30 29.68 63.75
C LEU A 649 -10.47 30.65 64.94
N THR A 650 -10.07 31.92 64.78
CA THR A 650 -10.29 33.00 65.77
C THR A 650 -10.54 34.30 64.99
N ALA A 651 -11.52 35.11 65.43
CA ALA A 651 -12.01 36.29 64.71
C ALA A 651 -10.87 37.15 64.13
N PRO A 652 -10.95 37.54 62.84
CA PRO A 652 -12.05 38.37 62.29
C PRO A 652 -13.02 37.65 61.34
N VAL A 653 -14.21 38.24 61.16
CA VAL A 653 -15.32 37.72 60.32
C VAL A 653 -15.04 37.77 58.81
N SER A 654 -14.00 38.51 58.41
CA SER A 654 -13.51 38.66 57.05
C SER A 654 -11.98 38.55 57.00
N ILE A 655 -11.46 37.98 55.91
CA ILE A 655 -10.03 37.77 55.64
C ILE A 655 -9.66 38.44 54.33
N ALA A 656 -8.53 39.15 54.33
CA ALA A 656 -7.98 39.77 53.14
C ALA A 656 -7.44 38.69 52.19
N ILE A 657 -7.81 38.81 50.92
CA ILE A 657 -7.31 37.99 49.82
C ILE A 657 -6.87 38.89 48.66
N CYS A 658 -5.93 38.38 47.88
CA CYS A 658 -5.64 38.87 46.55
C CYS A 658 -6.54 38.12 45.58
N ASN A 659 -7.56 38.80 45.07
CA ASN A 659 -8.63 38.24 44.26
C ASN A 659 -8.36 38.43 42.75
N LYS A 660 -8.51 37.36 41.96
CA LYS A 660 -8.47 37.39 40.50
C LYS A 660 -9.89 37.26 39.92
N PRO A 661 -10.62 38.35 39.65
CA PRO A 661 -11.97 38.24 39.13
C PRO A 661 -11.98 37.59 37.73
N GLY A 662 -12.60 36.41 37.62
CA GLY A 662 -12.91 35.75 36.35
C GLY A 662 -11.73 35.07 35.62
N GLY A 663 -10.68 34.63 36.34
CA GLY A 663 -9.58 33.83 35.75
C GLY A 663 -8.61 34.60 34.84
N ASN A 664 -9.04 35.72 34.23
CA ASN A 664 -8.26 36.55 33.30
C ASN A 664 -8.19 38.05 33.67
N GLY A 665 -8.76 38.47 34.82
CA GLY A 665 -8.73 39.86 35.27
C GLY A 665 -7.47 40.29 36.03
N LEU A 666 -7.24 41.60 36.14
CA LEU A 666 -6.22 42.23 36.99
C LEU A 666 -6.47 41.91 38.47
N TRP A 667 -5.39 41.64 39.20
CA TRP A 667 -5.43 41.28 40.62
C TRP A 667 -5.83 42.48 41.48
N LYS A 668 -6.67 42.24 42.49
CA LYS A 668 -7.10 43.28 43.43
C LYS A 668 -7.27 42.75 44.84
N ASP A 669 -6.98 43.58 45.82
CA ASP A 669 -7.22 43.28 47.22
C ASP A 669 -8.72 43.27 47.51
N ARG A 670 -9.15 42.27 48.30
CA ARG A 670 -10.54 42.13 48.70
C ARG A 670 -10.64 41.43 50.06
N ASP A 671 -11.49 41.95 50.93
CA ASP A 671 -11.90 41.22 52.12
C ASP A 671 -13.10 40.32 51.80
N VAL A 672 -12.99 39.04 52.19
CA VAL A 672 -14.04 38.04 51.99
C VAL A 672 -14.36 37.35 53.31
N SER A 673 -15.57 36.85 53.47
CA SER A 673 -15.92 36.14 54.72
C SER A 673 -15.11 34.85 54.87
N CYS A 674 -14.85 34.43 56.11
CA CYS A 674 -14.21 33.12 56.35
C CYS A 674 -15.02 31.93 55.78
N THR A 675 -16.33 32.08 55.58
CA THR A 675 -17.17 31.09 54.91
C THR A 675 -17.01 31.04 53.39
N SER A 676 -16.47 32.10 52.77
CA SER A 676 -16.27 32.18 51.30
C SER A 676 -14.79 32.11 50.88
N VAL A 677 -13.85 32.22 51.82
CA VAL A 677 -12.41 32.22 51.52
C VAL A 677 -11.96 30.94 50.81
N VAL A 678 -12.46 29.78 51.22
CA VAL A 678 -12.10 28.49 50.58
C VAL A 678 -12.51 28.47 49.11
N ASN A 679 -13.67 29.02 48.78
CA ASN A 679 -14.16 29.15 47.41
C ASN A 679 -13.29 30.11 46.58
N HIS A 680 -12.86 31.23 47.18
CA HIS A 680 -11.93 32.15 46.54
C HIS A 680 -10.55 31.53 46.27
N LEU A 681 -9.99 30.80 47.24
CA LEU A 681 -8.71 30.10 47.08
C LEU A 681 -8.78 29.00 46.00
N ALA A 682 -9.90 28.27 45.95
CA ALA A 682 -10.17 27.29 44.90
C ALA A 682 -10.21 27.91 43.50
N HIS A 683 -10.60 29.18 43.38
CA HIS A 683 -10.60 29.96 42.14
C HIS A 683 -9.31 30.75 41.91
N GLY A 684 -8.19 30.33 42.53
CA GLY A 684 -6.86 30.90 42.30
C GLY A 684 -6.58 32.21 43.01
N CYS A 685 -7.45 32.67 43.92
CA CYS A 685 -7.12 33.79 44.81
C CYS A 685 -6.04 33.38 45.81
N ARG A 686 -5.31 34.35 46.37
CA ARG A 686 -4.29 34.09 47.40
C ARG A 686 -4.64 34.75 48.72
N LEU A 687 -4.21 34.18 49.84
CA LEU A 687 -4.37 34.81 51.16
C LEU A 687 -3.46 36.04 51.28
N GLY A 688 -3.96 37.08 51.96
CA GLY A 688 -3.25 38.35 52.12
C GLY A 688 -3.38 39.26 50.90
N SER A 689 -2.78 40.45 50.96
CA SER A 689 -2.83 41.40 49.85
C SER A 689 -2.03 40.95 48.62
N CYS A 690 -2.36 41.49 47.46
CA CYS A 690 -1.64 41.29 46.22
C CYS A 690 -0.19 41.78 46.32
N ALA A 691 0.04 42.87 47.08
CA ALA A 691 1.39 43.34 47.39
C ALA A 691 2.21 42.28 48.16
N LEU A 692 1.61 41.64 49.17
CA LEU A 692 2.27 40.54 49.91
C LEU A 692 2.53 39.31 49.04
N ASN A 693 1.75 39.15 47.96
CA ASN A 693 1.89 38.04 47.02
C ASN A 693 2.76 38.38 45.79
N GLY A 694 3.35 39.58 45.73
CA GLY A 694 4.17 40.03 44.60
C GLY A 694 3.39 40.20 43.29
N LEU A 695 2.09 40.51 43.38
CA LEU A 695 1.18 40.62 42.23
C LEU A 695 0.82 42.10 41.97
N PRO A 696 0.82 42.56 40.70
CA PRO A 696 0.54 43.95 40.35
C PRO A 696 -0.94 44.32 40.62
N THR A 697 -1.17 45.48 41.25
CA THR A 697 -2.50 46.05 41.52
C THR A 697 -2.68 47.39 40.81
N THR A 698 -3.92 47.90 40.75
CA THR A 698 -4.25 49.18 40.09
C THR A 698 -3.95 50.43 40.91
N ASP A 699 -3.42 50.27 42.14
CA ASP A 699 -3.17 51.38 43.08
C ASP A 699 -1.67 51.65 43.33
N SER A 700 -0.80 51.25 42.38
CA SER A 700 0.65 51.57 42.38
C SER A 700 1.11 52.12 41.04
#